data_AF-A0A660LA05-F1
#
_entry.id   AF-A0A660LA05-F1
#
_cell.length_a   1.000
_cell.length_b   1.000
_cell.length_c   1.000
_cell.angle_alpha   90.00
_cell.angle_beta   90.00
_cell.angle_gamma   90.00
#
_symmetry.space_group_name_H-M   'P 1'
#
loop_
_entity.id
_entity.type
_entity.pdbx_description
1 polymer ?
#
loop_
_entity_poly.entity_id
_entity_poly.type
_entity_poly.pdbx_seq_one_letter_code
_entity_poly.pdbx_strand_id
1 'polypeptide(L)'
;MLTTSLREPPSPEVRERLSRLADTYGLPVVPRRGRPWSRLFAETGAGWFLAVTESPPPRDLILVLPDVPYPLFFHPGMALRRIKAIREGKSDLMVQVSSVGPGDVVFDATLGLGGDAAVWSFVVGEKGAVMGVEGSLPVYILFREGRTSYPFPDEDVRRAYLRIDARLGDFRDVLPGLPPGSVDVVFFDPMFPGGSVPGSSTMAAIRRVALDSPLRREDVDAACRLARRLVLVKTSVRGTDFSALGLVPVPRRQGASFTYGLRECGSGPRGDLRGEEARESGGNPAGSEGGGAEVRLRGARVREPSGDPHGHGEELRSGDEANGLAGAPLIALVGPTAVGKTALSLELAERFPLEIVNADAMQVYRGMDVGTDKVAPEIRRRIPHHLLDIRDPRESFSVAEYQKLALRAIRDILARGRIPLLVGGTGLYVNAVVYYPEYDFSSPGRDPARRERWYALAQEVGSERLWEWARALVPDVASIHPHDVRRIVRALERAEIPPEAWGTDFGAFAAAAKLGGGASAEAKPLPAEEADRQSEEGAEKCGEDARSPRRRRSPFRLLFLGLTMERSRLYRRIEARVDEQIARGLLEEVRALLEAGVDEEATALQALGYKELVPVVRGEATLEEAVRRIKRRTKQYAKRQLSWFRALPDVRWFPWDEEVREDSRKEIFALVAGFSRTEANST
;
A
#
# COMPACT_ATOMS: atom_id res chain seq x y z
N MET A 1 16.73 28.31 12.89
CA MET A 1 18.20 28.52 13.01
C MET A 1 18.93 27.62 12.01
N LEU A 2 20.19 27.92 11.67
CA LEU A 2 21.01 27.14 10.74
C LEU A 2 22.09 26.31 11.45
N THR A 3 22.47 25.19 10.87
CA THR A 3 23.39 24.22 11.49
C THR A 3 23.83 23.16 10.47
N THR A 4 24.59 22.15 10.90
CA THR A 4 25.09 21.05 10.05
C THR A 4 24.55 19.71 10.51
N SER A 5 24.34 18.75 9.59
CA SER A 5 23.95 17.39 9.97
C SER A 5 25.08 16.62 10.68
N LEU A 6 26.33 17.00 10.42
CA LEU A 6 27.51 16.30 10.90
C LEU A 6 27.85 16.59 12.36
N ARG A 7 28.40 15.57 13.02
CA ARG A 7 28.95 15.66 14.37
C ARG A 7 30.37 16.25 14.38
N GLU A 8 31.07 16.11 13.27
CA GLU A 8 32.45 16.58 13.02
C GLU A 8 32.47 17.94 12.31
N PRO A 9 33.65 18.58 12.16
CA PRO A 9 33.79 19.83 11.42
C PRO A 9 33.32 19.67 9.97
N PRO A 10 32.43 20.54 9.47
CA PRO A 10 31.97 20.48 8.08
C PRO A 10 33.08 20.83 7.08
N SER A 11 32.99 20.23 5.89
CA SER A 11 33.80 20.54 4.73
C SER A 11 33.76 22.04 4.40
N PRO A 12 34.78 22.58 3.70
CA PRO A 12 34.76 23.97 3.23
C PRO A 12 33.49 24.31 2.45
N GLU A 13 33.03 23.39 1.59
CA GLU A 13 31.83 23.57 0.77
C GLU A 13 30.56 23.68 1.63
N VAL A 14 30.41 22.83 2.65
CA VAL A 14 29.27 22.91 3.57
C VAL A 14 29.32 24.17 4.42
N ARG A 15 30.52 24.62 4.83
CA ARG A 15 30.69 25.91 5.53
C ARG A 15 30.28 27.09 4.67
N GLU A 16 30.70 27.09 3.41
CA GLU A 16 30.31 28.14 2.45
C GLU A 16 28.81 28.14 2.21
N ARG A 17 28.20 26.97 1.96
CA ARG A 17 26.74 26.83 1.80
C ARG A 17 26.00 27.34 3.05
N LEU A 18 26.47 26.97 4.23
CA LEU A 18 25.89 27.39 5.51
C LEU A 18 25.98 28.91 5.70
N SER A 19 27.14 29.52 5.40
CA SER A 19 27.33 30.97 5.46
C SER A 19 26.41 31.68 4.48
N ARG A 20 26.38 31.23 3.22
CA ARG A 20 25.50 31.82 2.19
C ARG A 20 24.04 31.79 2.62
N LEU A 21 23.55 30.68 3.16
CA LEU A 21 22.17 30.58 3.64
C LEU A 21 21.93 31.49 4.85
N ALA A 22 22.91 31.60 5.76
CA ALA A 22 22.83 32.48 6.91
C ALA A 22 22.72 33.94 6.50
N ASP A 23 23.56 34.38 5.57
CA ASP A 23 23.60 35.75 5.06
C ASP A 23 22.33 36.05 4.25
N THR A 24 21.91 35.14 3.37
CA THR A 24 20.75 35.33 2.49
C THR A 24 19.44 35.45 3.27
N TYR A 25 19.27 34.64 4.32
CA TYR A 25 18.02 34.55 5.07
C TYR A 25 18.08 35.17 6.47
N GLY A 26 19.21 35.80 6.84
CA GLY A 26 19.41 36.41 8.16
C GLY A 26 19.32 35.42 9.32
N LEU A 27 19.76 34.18 9.12
CA LEU A 27 19.56 33.10 10.10
C LEU A 27 20.80 32.88 10.98
N PRO A 28 20.65 32.78 12.31
CA PRO A 28 21.77 32.50 13.19
C PRO A 28 22.31 31.08 12.97
N VAL A 29 23.63 30.96 12.93
CA VAL A 29 24.34 29.68 12.76
C VAL A 29 24.70 29.09 14.13
N VAL A 30 24.28 27.85 14.36
CA VAL A 30 24.57 27.09 15.58
C VAL A 30 25.44 25.88 15.22
N PRO A 31 26.67 25.81 15.74
CA PRO A 31 27.57 24.72 15.39
C PRO A 31 27.09 23.42 16.01
N ARG A 32 27.14 22.32 15.27
CA ARG A 32 26.59 21.04 15.75
C ARG A 32 27.42 20.41 16.86
N ARG A 33 28.75 20.37 16.68
CA ARG A 33 29.76 19.89 17.66
C ARG A 33 29.37 18.55 18.33
N GLY A 34 28.91 17.59 17.54
CA GLY A 34 28.50 16.27 18.05
C GLY A 34 27.25 16.22 18.93
N ARG A 35 26.62 17.35 19.25
CA ARG A 35 25.40 17.37 20.06
C ARG A 35 24.25 16.68 19.32
N PRO A 36 23.24 16.10 19.99
CA PRO A 36 21.97 15.64 19.39
C PRO A 36 20.98 16.81 19.18
N TRP A 37 20.01 16.68 18.27
CA TRP A 37 19.15 17.82 17.86
C TRP A 37 18.26 18.26 19.02
N SER A 38 17.79 17.29 19.80
CA SER A 38 17.08 17.51 21.07
C SER A 38 17.83 18.46 22.01
N ARG A 39 19.15 18.28 22.15
CA ARG A 39 19.99 19.16 22.97
C ARG A 39 20.11 20.56 22.39
N LEU A 40 20.27 20.70 21.08
CA LEU A 40 20.30 22.02 20.46
C LEU A 40 18.95 22.74 20.57
N PHE A 41 17.83 22.02 20.44
CA PHE A 41 16.51 22.58 20.69
C PHE A 41 16.36 23.07 22.13
N ALA A 42 16.79 22.27 23.12
CA ALA A 42 16.76 22.66 24.52
C ALA A 42 17.67 23.86 24.84
N GLU A 43 18.86 23.94 24.23
CA GLU A 43 19.83 25.02 24.47
C GLU A 43 19.45 26.33 23.78
N THR A 44 18.85 26.27 22.59
CA THR A 44 18.58 27.46 21.76
C THR A 44 17.14 27.93 21.82
N GLY A 45 16.22 27.09 22.29
CA GLY A 45 14.77 27.34 22.20
C GLY A 45 14.24 27.39 20.77
N ALA A 46 14.99 26.91 19.77
CA ALA A 46 14.58 27.00 18.37
C ALA A 46 13.30 26.20 18.09
N GLY A 47 12.37 26.77 17.32
CA GLY A 47 11.20 26.01 16.82
C GLY A 47 11.53 25.07 15.66
N TRP A 48 12.68 25.27 14.99
CA TRP A 48 13.16 24.46 13.88
C TRP A 48 14.65 24.72 13.60
N PHE A 49 15.32 23.72 13.02
CA PHE A 49 16.65 23.85 12.44
C PHE A 49 16.62 23.55 10.95
N LEU A 50 17.31 24.35 10.16
CA LEU A 50 17.65 24.02 8.79
C LEU A 50 19.12 23.58 8.79
N ALA A 51 19.37 22.33 8.42
CA ALA A 51 20.70 21.74 8.45
C ALA A 51 21.22 21.51 7.03
N VAL A 52 22.45 21.99 6.78
CA VAL A 52 23.20 21.65 5.56
C VAL A 52 23.91 20.32 5.79
N THR A 53 23.87 19.46 4.78
CA THR A 53 24.48 18.12 4.85
C THR A 53 25.63 17.98 3.86
N GLU A 54 26.56 17.07 4.14
CA GLU A 54 27.58 16.64 3.17
C GLU A 54 27.08 15.53 2.24
N SER A 55 25.88 15.02 2.46
CA SER A 55 25.30 14.02 1.56
C SER A 55 24.92 14.70 0.24
N PRO A 56 25.43 14.23 -0.91
CA PRO A 56 25.07 14.80 -2.20
C PRO A 56 23.54 14.76 -2.43
N PRO A 57 23.00 15.59 -3.34
CA PRO A 57 21.56 15.74 -3.54
C PRO A 57 20.84 14.38 -3.69
N PRO A 58 19.58 14.26 -3.20
CA PRO A 58 18.61 15.32 -2.91
C PRO A 58 18.54 15.81 -1.44
N ARG A 59 19.50 15.43 -0.58
CA ARG A 59 19.43 15.73 0.87
C ARG A 59 20.47 16.74 1.34
N ASP A 60 20.97 17.58 0.45
CA ASP A 60 21.96 18.62 0.76
C ASP A 60 21.42 19.68 1.75
N LEU A 61 20.10 19.84 1.80
CA LEU A 61 19.40 20.70 2.75
C LEU A 61 18.22 19.97 3.40
N ILE A 62 18.21 19.91 4.73
CA ILE A 62 17.15 19.25 5.50
C ILE A 62 16.56 20.18 6.57
N LEU A 63 15.25 20.09 6.76
CA LEU A 63 14.51 20.74 7.84
C LEU A 63 14.30 19.76 8.99
N VAL A 64 14.69 20.16 10.19
CA VAL A 64 14.55 19.40 11.44
C VAL A 64 13.57 20.13 12.33
N LEU A 65 12.55 19.41 12.81
CA LEU A 65 11.51 19.92 13.70
C LEU A 65 11.60 19.26 15.08
N PRO A 66 11.21 19.95 16.16
CA PRO A 66 11.07 19.33 17.47
C PRO A 66 10.02 18.22 17.41
N ASP A 67 10.29 17.11 18.12
CA ASP A 67 9.38 15.96 18.25
C ASP A 67 8.96 15.29 16.92
N VAL A 68 9.73 15.53 15.86
CA VAL A 68 9.64 14.78 14.59
C VAL A 68 10.89 13.89 14.50
N PRO A 69 10.75 12.55 14.49
CA PRO A 69 11.90 11.64 14.62
C PRO A 69 12.77 11.54 13.37
N TYR A 70 12.39 12.21 12.27
CA TYR A 70 13.10 12.20 11.00
C TYR A 70 13.22 13.61 10.42
N PRO A 71 14.32 13.94 9.73
CA PRO A 71 14.44 15.20 9.01
C PRO A 71 13.58 15.19 7.75
N LEU A 72 13.12 16.37 7.36
CA LEU A 72 12.35 16.64 6.15
C LEU A 72 13.29 17.21 5.08
N PHE A 73 13.07 16.87 3.82
CA PHE A 73 13.85 17.40 2.70
C PHE A 73 12.92 17.72 1.54
N PHE A 74 13.41 18.52 0.57
CA PHE A 74 12.62 18.82 -0.62
C PHE A 74 12.41 17.56 -1.48
N HIS A 75 11.18 17.33 -1.91
CA HIS A 75 10.82 16.27 -2.85
C HIS A 75 9.72 16.78 -3.78
N PRO A 76 9.75 16.48 -5.10
CA PRO A 76 8.74 16.92 -6.07
C PRO A 76 7.32 16.33 -5.86
N GLY A 77 7.10 15.60 -4.78
CA GLY A 77 5.84 14.94 -4.43
C GLY A 77 5.13 14.24 -5.60
N MET A 78 3.82 14.51 -5.71
CA MET A 78 2.95 13.97 -6.76
C MET A 78 3.02 14.75 -8.08
N ALA A 79 3.75 15.88 -8.15
CA ALA A 79 3.82 16.71 -9.34
C ALA A 79 4.35 15.91 -10.54
N LEU A 80 5.40 15.10 -10.33
CA LEU A 80 5.97 14.25 -11.37
C LEU A 80 4.94 13.30 -12.00
N ARG A 81 4.13 12.62 -11.18
CA ARG A 81 3.08 11.71 -11.67
C ARG A 81 1.98 12.45 -12.40
N ARG A 82 1.60 13.64 -11.91
CA ARG A 82 0.51 14.45 -12.49
C ARG A 82 0.92 15.07 -13.82
N ILE A 83 2.12 15.64 -13.91
CA ILE A 83 2.68 16.17 -15.16
C ILE A 83 2.80 15.06 -16.21
N LYS A 84 3.33 13.88 -15.83
CA LYS A 84 3.38 12.72 -16.73
C LYS A 84 2.00 12.32 -17.24
N ALA A 85 1.00 12.26 -16.36
CA ALA A 85 -0.38 11.92 -16.74
C ALA A 85 -0.96 12.95 -17.74
N ILE A 86 -0.75 14.25 -17.50
CA ILE A 86 -1.20 15.32 -18.41
C ILE A 86 -0.56 15.15 -19.80
N ARG A 87 0.74 14.84 -19.87
CA ARG A 87 1.45 14.56 -21.14
C ARG A 87 0.87 13.37 -21.90
N GLU A 88 0.40 12.35 -21.19
CA GLU A 88 -0.28 11.17 -21.75
C GLU A 88 -1.74 11.45 -22.16
N GLY A 89 -2.18 12.71 -22.15
CA GLY A 89 -3.55 13.10 -22.49
C GLY A 89 -4.57 12.81 -21.39
N LYS A 90 -4.13 12.40 -20.19
CA LYS A 90 -5.03 12.21 -19.05
C LYS A 90 -5.34 13.55 -18.41
N SER A 91 -6.56 13.68 -17.93
CA SER A 91 -7.02 14.92 -17.32
C SER A 91 -6.65 15.05 -15.85
N ASP A 92 -6.09 16.19 -15.44
CA ASP A 92 -5.90 16.55 -14.03
C ASP A 92 -7.10 17.36 -13.53
N LEU A 93 -7.73 16.94 -12.41
CA LEU A 93 -8.96 17.55 -11.92
C LEU A 93 -8.79 19.04 -11.57
N MET A 94 -7.64 19.43 -11.01
CA MET A 94 -7.34 20.82 -10.65
C MET A 94 -7.31 21.71 -11.90
N VAL A 95 -6.68 21.20 -12.96
CA VAL A 95 -6.58 21.86 -14.26
C VAL A 95 -7.94 21.90 -14.97
N GLN A 96 -8.69 20.80 -14.94
CA GLN A 96 -10.04 20.72 -15.52
C GLN A 96 -10.99 21.75 -14.90
N VAL A 97 -11.04 21.80 -13.57
CA VAL A 97 -11.99 22.65 -12.83
C VAL A 97 -11.66 24.13 -13.00
N SER A 98 -10.38 24.47 -13.10
CA SER A 98 -9.93 25.85 -13.29
C SER A 98 -9.93 26.31 -14.76
N SER A 99 -10.02 25.36 -15.70
CA SER A 99 -9.83 25.61 -17.14
C SER A 99 -8.54 26.38 -17.45
N VAL A 100 -7.50 26.21 -16.63
CA VAL A 100 -6.20 26.86 -16.86
C VAL A 100 -5.54 26.25 -18.09
N GLY A 101 -5.00 27.12 -18.94
CA GLY A 101 -4.32 26.73 -20.18
C GLY A 101 -3.04 27.52 -20.45
N PRO A 102 -2.41 27.27 -21.61
CA PRO A 102 -1.19 27.95 -22.00
C PRO A 102 -1.36 29.48 -22.02
N GLY A 103 -0.43 30.20 -21.38
CA GLY A 103 -0.45 31.67 -21.30
C GLY A 103 -1.14 32.24 -20.06
N ASP A 104 -1.88 31.44 -19.30
CA ASP A 104 -2.53 31.90 -18.07
C ASP A 104 -1.51 32.26 -16.97
N VAL A 105 -1.93 33.17 -16.08
CA VAL A 105 -1.18 33.58 -14.90
C VAL A 105 -1.86 33.02 -13.65
N VAL A 106 -1.15 32.19 -12.89
CA VAL A 106 -1.67 31.56 -11.68
C VAL A 106 -0.96 32.12 -10.44
N PHE A 107 -1.74 32.46 -9.42
CA PHE A 107 -1.26 32.83 -8.11
C PHE A 107 -1.55 31.70 -7.11
N ASP A 108 -0.53 31.00 -6.65
CA ASP A 108 -0.61 30.00 -5.59
C ASP A 108 -0.36 30.68 -4.23
N ALA A 109 -1.43 30.93 -3.48
CA ALA A 109 -1.39 31.64 -2.21
C ALA A 109 -0.82 30.81 -1.05
N THR A 110 -0.58 29.52 -1.26
CA THR A 110 -0.12 28.56 -0.24
C THR A 110 0.86 27.56 -0.87
N LEU A 111 1.98 28.09 -1.37
CA LEU A 111 2.93 27.37 -2.23
C LEU A 111 3.41 26.03 -1.66
N GLY A 112 3.72 25.96 -0.36
CA GLY A 112 4.25 24.76 0.28
C GLY A 112 5.55 24.29 -0.36
N LEU A 113 5.63 22.98 -0.67
CA LEU A 113 6.73 22.41 -1.46
C LEU A 113 6.53 22.56 -2.99
N GLY A 114 5.57 23.37 -3.44
CA GLY A 114 5.34 23.74 -4.83
C GLY A 114 4.88 22.60 -5.75
N GLY A 115 4.28 21.55 -5.21
CA GLY A 115 3.77 20.42 -5.99
C GLY A 115 2.61 20.81 -6.93
N ASP A 116 1.64 21.57 -6.43
CA ASP A 116 0.53 22.09 -7.24
C ASP A 116 1.02 23.20 -8.18
N ALA A 117 1.83 24.14 -7.69
CA ALA A 117 2.50 25.16 -8.49
C ALA A 117 3.32 24.60 -9.67
N ALA A 118 3.98 23.46 -9.52
CA ALA A 118 4.70 22.82 -10.63
C ALA A 118 3.75 22.29 -11.70
N VAL A 119 2.59 21.73 -11.30
CA VAL A 119 1.56 21.32 -12.26
C VAL A 119 1.00 22.55 -12.99
N TRP A 120 0.73 23.64 -12.28
CA TRP A 120 0.34 24.91 -12.91
C TRP A 120 1.39 25.39 -13.91
N SER A 121 2.66 25.42 -13.51
CA SER A 121 3.77 25.95 -14.32
C SER A 121 3.99 25.14 -15.59
N PHE A 122 3.78 23.82 -15.52
CA PHE A 122 3.77 22.93 -16.67
C PHE A 122 2.63 23.26 -17.64
N VAL A 123 1.39 23.40 -17.14
CA VAL A 123 0.20 23.64 -17.97
C VAL A 123 0.20 25.00 -18.64
N VAL A 124 0.57 26.05 -17.92
CA VAL A 124 0.58 27.41 -18.48
C VAL A 124 1.69 27.61 -19.53
N GLY A 125 2.69 26.71 -19.55
CA GLY A 125 3.78 26.74 -20.52
C GLY A 125 4.57 28.05 -20.48
N GLU A 126 5.55 28.22 -21.38
CA GLU A 126 6.50 29.35 -21.34
C GLU A 126 5.87 30.73 -21.46
N LYS A 127 4.68 30.81 -22.05
CA LYS A 127 3.93 32.06 -22.24
C LYS A 127 3.15 32.49 -21.00
N GLY A 128 2.94 31.59 -20.04
CA GLY A 128 2.25 31.87 -18.79
C GLY A 128 3.21 31.98 -17.60
N ALA A 129 2.65 32.27 -16.43
CA ALA A 129 3.43 32.49 -15.21
C ALA A 129 2.77 31.89 -13.98
N VAL A 130 3.58 31.44 -13.03
CA VAL A 130 3.11 30.98 -11.72
C VAL A 130 3.87 31.71 -10.64
N MET A 131 3.14 32.46 -9.83
CA MET A 131 3.66 33.10 -8.62
C MET A 131 3.14 32.33 -7.40
N GLY A 132 4.05 31.90 -6.54
CA GLY A 132 3.74 31.21 -5.30
C GLY A 132 4.15 32.04 -4.08
N VAL A 133 3.30 32.07 -3.07
CA VAL A 133 3.60 32.71 -1.78
C VAL A 133 3.63 31.64 -0.68
N GLU A 134 4.68 31.65 0.14
CA GLU A 134 4.81 30.81 1.32
C GLU A 134 5.08 31.67 2.56
N GLY A 135 4.25 31.54 3.59
CA GLY A 135 4.39 32.28 4.84
C GLY A 135 5.41 31.66 5.80
N SER A 136 5.68 30.37 5.67
CA SER A 136 6.64 29.66 6.48
C SER A 136 8.06 29.78 5.94
N LEU A 137 8.89 30.58 6.61
CA LEU A 137 10.32 30.69 6.30
C LEU A 137 11.04 29.33 6.13
N PRO A 138 10.91 28.33 7.02
CA PRO A 138 11.59 27.05 6.83
C PRO A 138 11.09 26.27 5.60
N VAL A 139 9.79 26.33 5.27
CA VAL A 139 9.24 25.66 4.09
C VAL A 139 9.67 26.38 2.81
N TYR A 140 9.65 27.72 2.83
CA TYR A 140 10.10 28.57 1.74
C TYR A 140 11.55 28.29 1.37
N ILE A 141 12.46 28.29 2.35
CA ILE A 141 13.88 28.02 2.09
C ILE A 141 14.05 26.60 1.56
N LEU A 142 13.37 25.61 2.17
CA LEU A 142 13.45 24.23 1.73
C LEU A 142 12.98 24.06 0.27
N PHE A 143 11.90 24.72 -0.13
CA PHE A 143 11.43 24.75 -1.52
C PHE A 143 12.43 25.46 -2.44
N ARG A 144 12.77 26.72 -2.12
CA ARG A 144 13.55 27.60 -3.00
C ARG A 144 14.95 27.07 -3.24
N GLU A 145 15.59 26.57 -2.20
CA GLU A 145 16.94 26.02 -2.25
C GLU A 145 16.94 24.57 -2.69
N GLY A 146 16.01 23.75 -2.17
CA GLY A 146 15.98 22.32 -2.49
C GLY A 146 15.62 22.03 -3.95
N ARG A 147 14.77 22.85 -4.58
CA ARG A 147 14.43 22.66 -6.01
C ARG A 147 15.59 22.91 -6.98
N THR A 148 16.65 23.59 -6.55
CA THR A 148 17.80 23.85 -7.43
C THR A 148 18.84 22.73 -7.33
N SER A 149 18.95 22.09 -6.17
CA SER A 149 19.86 20.97 -5.94
C SER A 149 19.25 19.60 -6.25
N TYR A 150 17.91 19.49 -6.27
CA TYR A 150 17.25 18.20 -6.49
C TYR A 150 17.55 17.59 -7.88
N PRO A 151 17.93 16.29 -7.96
CA PRO A 151 18.23 15.62 -9.22
C PRO A 151 16.92 15.13 -9.85
N PHE A 152 16.22 16.01 -10.55
CA PHE A 152 14.97 15.65 -11.22
C PHE A 152 15.21 14.60 -12.31
N PRO A 153 14.47 13.47 -12.30
CA PRO A 153 14.57 12.48 -13.36
C PRO A 153 13.85 12.88 -14.65
N ASP A 154 13.05 13.96 -14.62
CA ASP A 154 12.27 14.47 -15.74
C ASP A 154 12.54 15.98 -15.92
N GLU A 155 13.04 16.35 -17.10
CA GLU A 155 13.44 17.72 -17.42
C GLU A 155 12.25 18.67 -17.53
N ASP A 156 11.06 18.21 -17.91
CA ASP A 156 9.86 19.05 -17.95
C ASP A 156 9.39 19.38 -16.54
N VAL A 157 9.45 18.40 -15.64
CA VAL A 157 9.16 18.60 -14.21
C VAL A 157 10.18 19.57 -13.60
N ARG A 158 11.47 19.38 -13.90
CA ARG A 158 12.54 20.30 -13.48
C ARG A 158 12.24 21.73 -13.94
N ARG A 159 11.99 21.92 -15.24
CA ARG A 159 11.67 23.24 -15.83
C ARG A 159 10.43 23.85 -15.17
N ALA A 160 9.38 23.07 -14.93
CA ALA A 160 8.19 23.55 -14.25
C ALA A 160 8.48 24.08 -12.85
N TYR A 161 9.29 23.38 -12.06
CA TYR A 161 9.71 23.83 -10.71
C TYR A 161 10.58 25.09 -10.72
N LEU A 162 11.52 25.18 -11.66
CA LEU A 162 12.45 26.31 -11.77
C LEU A 162 11.77 27.60 -12.25
N ARG A 163 10.64 27.49 -12.97
CA ARG A 163 9.87 28.62 -13.48
C ARG A 163 8.92 29.27 -12.47
N ILE A 164 8.72 28.67 -11.29
CA ILE A 164 7.84 29.23 -10.26
C ILE A 164 8.54 30.44 -9.60
N ASP A 165 7.93 31.62 -9.68
CA ASP A 165 8.33 32.80 -8.89
C ASP A 165 7.84 32.60 -7.46
N ALA A 166 8.75 32.37 -6.51
CA ALA A 166 8.41 32.06 -5.14
C ALA A 166 8.78 33.20 -4.19
N ARG A 167 7.80 33.67 -3.44
CA ARG A 167 7.94 34.79 -2.50
C ARG A 167 7.67 34.32 -1.06
N LEU A 168 8.47 34.83 -0.15
CA LEU A 168 8.26 34.67 1.28
C LEU A 168 7.31 35.77 1.76
N GLY A 169 6.23 35.41 2.45
CA GLY A 169 5.29 36.35 3.04
C GLY A 169 3.92 35.73 3.30
N ASP A 170 3.07 36.42 4.07
CA ASP A 170 1.66 36.04 4.17
C ASP A 170 0.94 36.52 2.90
N PHE A 171 0.14 35.65 2.27
CA PHE A 171 -0.66 36.03 1.12
C PHE A 171 -1.60 37.21 1.42
N ARG A 172 -2.01 37.40 2.69
CA ARG A 172 -2.84 38.53 3.13
C ARG A 172 -2.15 39.88 3.00
N ASP A 173 -0.82 39.91 3.06
CA ASP A 173 -0.02 41.12 2.86
C ASP A 173 0.30 41.33 1.38
N VAL A 174 0.43 40.23 0.62
CA VAL A 174 0.77 40.26 -0.80
C VAL A 174 -0.44 40.60 -1.68
N LEU A 175 -1.60 40.00 -1.43
CA LEU A 175 -2.81 40.17 -2.25
C LEU A 175 -3.28 41.64 -2.37
N PRO A 176 -3.21 42.49 -1.32
CA PRO A 176 -3.51 43.93 -1.42
C PRO A 176 -2.58 44.72 -2.34
N GLY A 177 -1.32 44.32 -2.45
CA GLY A 177 -0.31 45.04 -3.24
C GLY A 177 -0.36 44.74 -4.74
N LEU A 178 -1.15 43.75 -5.16
CA LEU A 178 -1.26 43.35 -6.57
C LEU A 178 -2.43 44.06 -7.28
N PRO A 179 -2.26 44.49 -8.54
CA PRO A 179 -3.33 45.14 -9.29
C PRO A 179 -4.55 44.20 -9.48
N PRO A 180 -5.78 44.70 -9.38
CA PRO A 180 -6.98 43.93 -9.69
C PRO A 180 -6.92 43.31 -11.09
N GLY A 181 -7.40 42.08 -11.24
CA GLY A 181 -7.41 41.37 -12.52
C GLY A 181 -6.03 41.05 -13.12
N SER A 182 -4.95 41.07 -12.33
CA SER A 182 -3.59 40.79 -12.82
C SER A 182 -3.24 39.30 -12.92
N VAL A 183 -4.12 38.41 -12.43
CA VAL A 183 -3.95 36.94 -12.54
C VAL A 183 -5.24 36.28 -13.02
N ASP A 184 -5.15 35.15 -13.70
CA ASP A 184 -6.33 34.40 -14.16
C ASP A 184 -6.98 33.62 -13.03
N VAL A 185 -6.16 32.93 -12.25
CA VAL A 185 -6.59 32.03 -11.19
C VAL A 185 -5.81 32.29 -9.92
N VAL A 186 -6.54 32.39 -8.80
CA VAL A 186 -5.95 32.35 -7.46
C VAL A 186 -6.25 31.00 -6.83
N PHE A 187 -5.22 30.33 -6.33
CA PHE A 187 -5.29 29.00 -5.76
C PHE A 187 -4.91 29.01 -4.28
N PHE A 188 -5.70 28.31 -3.46
CA PHE A 188 -5.41 28.03 -2.06
C PHE A 188 -5.43 26.51 -1.81
N ASP A 189 -4.32 25.94 -1.37
CA ASP A 189 -4.21 24.63 -0.70
C ASP A 189 -3.77 24.84 0.75
N PRO A 190 -4.67 25.33 1.62
CA PRO A 190 -4.30 25.63 2.99
C PRO A 190 -3.74 24.40 3.71
N MET A 191 -2.48 24.51 4.08
CA MET A 191 -1.74 23.54 4.87
C MET A 191 -2.15 23.54 6.37
N PHE A 192 -3.43 23.81 6.69
CA PHE A 192 -3.87 23.95 8.08
C PHE A 192 -3.62 22.68 8.93
N PRO A 193 -3.25 22.85 10.22
CA PRO A 193 -3.23 21.76 11.19
C PRO A 193 -4.68 21.35 11.49
N GLY A 194 -5.08 20.15 11.06
CA GLY A 194 -6.44 19.63 11.29
C GLY A 194 -6.97 18.68 10.21
N GLY A 195 -6.36 18.67 9.02
CA GLY A 195 -6.64 17.66 8.01
C GLY A 195 -5.89 16.37 8.29
N SER A 196 -6.59 15.29 8.65
CA SER A 196 -6.05 13.94 8.49
C SER A 196 -5.89 13.67 6.99
N VAL A 197 -4.70 13.90 6.45
CA VAL A 197 -4.31 13.29 5.17
C VAL A 197 -3.82 11.89 5.51
N PRO A 198 -4.56 10.82 5.18
CA PRO A 198 -4.07 9.46 5.39
C PRO A 198 -2.78 9.30 4.56
N GLY A 199 -1.69 8.86 5.21
CA GLY A 199 -0.53 8.30 4.50
C GLY A 199 0.64 9.21 4.13
N SER A 200 0.80 10.42 4.70
CA SER A 200 2.08 11.15 4.57
C SER A 200 2.52 11.80 5.89
N SER A 201 3.41 11.11 6.60
CA SER A 201 4.04 11.56 7.83
C SER A 201 4.85 12.87 7.61
N THR A 202 5.48 13.00 6.45
CA THR A 202 6.20 14.21 5.99
C THR A 202 5.29 15.42 5.88
N MET A 203 4.14 15.33 5.20
CA MET A 203 3.22 16.47 5.05
C MET A 203 2.59 16.85 6.38
N ALA A 204 2.28 15.87 7.24
CA ALA A 204 1.81 16.13 8.60
C ALA A 204 2.85 16.91 9.44
N ALA A 205 4.14 16.63 9.27
CA ALA A 205 5.22 17.35 9.92
C ALA A 205 5.40 18.77 9.36
N ILE A 206 5.37 18.94 8.03
CA ILE A 206 5.46 20.27 7.37
C ILE A 206 4.31 21.18 7.81
N ARG A 207 3.08 20.65 7.93
CA ARG A 207 1.91 21.41 8.41
C ARG A 207 2.08 22.00 9.82
N ARG A 208 3.02 21.50 10.64
CA ARG A 208 3.31 22.08 11.97
C ARG A 208 4.04 23.41 11.91
N VAL A 209 4.74 23.68 10.81
CA VAL A 209 5.47 24.94 10.60
C VAL A 209 4.86 25.79 9.49
N ALA A 210 3.85 25.29 8.80
CA ALA A 210 3.07 26.04 7.83
C ALA A 210 2.20 27.11 8.52
N LEU A 211 1.70 28.05 7.72
CA LEU A 211 0.71 29.04 8.19
C LEU A 211 -0.52 28.32 8.77
N ASP A 212 -0.83 28.60 10.03
CA ASP A 212 -1.87 27.90 10.81
C ASP A 212 -3.23 28.61 10.83
N SER A 213 -3.28 29.85 10.33
CA SER A 213 -4.46 30.71 10.39
C SER A 213 -5.48 30.34 9.31
N PRO A 214 -6.71 29.90 9.66
CA PRO A 214 -7.72 29.43 8.73
C PRO A 214 -8.09 30.50 7.69
N LEU A 215 -8.53 30.04 6.50
CA LEU A 215 -9.00 30.93 5.44
C LEU A 215 -10.32 31.57 5.88
N ARG A 216 -10.48 32.86 5.63
CA ARG A 216 -11.70 33.62 5.94
C ARG A 216 -12.39 34.06 4.65
N ARG A 217 -13.65 34.47 4.77
CA ARG A 217 -14.43 35.01 3.64
C ARG A 217 -13.72 36.20 2.98
N GLU A 218 -13.13 37.07 3.80
CA GLU A 218 -12.42 38.27 3.35
C GLU A 218 -11.16 37.92 2.55
N ASP A 219 -10.50 36.79 2.88
CA ASP A 219 -9.33 36.31 2.15
C ASP A 219 -9.75 35.87 0.72
N VAL A 220 -10.91 35.22 0.58
CA VAL A 220 -11.50 34.84 -0.73
C VAL A 220 -11.97 36.08 -1.51
N ASP A 221 -12.57 37.07 -0.83
CA ASP A 221 -12.99 38.32 -1.46
C ASP A 221 -11.78 39.11 -2.00
N ALA A 222 -10.70 39.21 -1.22
CA ALA A 222 -9.44 39.84 -1.65
C ALA A 222 -8.82 39.11 -2.84
N ALA A 223 -8.86 37.77 -2.83
CA ALA A 223 -8.41 36.96 -3.96
C ALA A 223 -9.28 37.14 -5.21
N CYS A 224 -10.60 37.29 -5.05
CA CYS A 224 -11.50 37.55 -6.18
C CYS A 224 -11.28 38.93 -6.81
N ARG A 225 -10.81 39.93 -6.07
CA ARG A 225 -10.39 41.20 -6.67
C ARG A 225 -9.22 41.01 -7.65
N LEU A 226 -8.32 40.08 -7.34
CA LEU A 226 -7.12 39.79 -8.10
C LEU A 226 -7.39 38.88 -9.31
N ALA A 227 -8.25 37.86 -9.14
CA ALA A 227 -8.55 36.86 -10.15
C ALA A 227 -9.48 37.40 -11.25
N ARG A 228 -9.09 37.24 -12.52
CA ARG A 228 -9.94 37.52 -13.70
C ARG A 228 -11.06 36.51 -13.89
N ARG A 229 -10.88 35.29 -13.38
CA ARG A 229 -11.75 34.15 -13.68
C ARG A 229 -12.26 33.48 -12.42
N LEU A 230 -11.37 32.94 -11.60
CA LEU A 230 -11.78 32.13 -10.46
C LEU A 230 -10.78 32.11 -9.31
N VAL A 231 -11.34 31.91 -8.12
CA VAL A 231 -10.62 31.48 -6.93
C VAL A 231 -10.93 30.00 -6.70
N LEU A 232 -9.89 29.19 -6.51
CA LEU A 232 -9.98 27.76 -6.26
C LEU A 232 -9.37 27.43 -4.89
N VAL A 233 -10.13 26.74 -4.05
CA VAL A 233 -9.69 26.27 -2.73
C VAL A 233 -9.71 24.76 -2.69
N LYS A 234 -8.58 24.14 -2.36
CA LYS A 234 -8.39 22.71 -2.14
C LYS A 234 -8.43 22.41 -0.64
N THR A 235 -9.10 21.35 -0.24
CA THR A 235 -9.13 20.91 1.17
C THR A 235 -9.16 19.39 1.26
N SER A 236 -8.48 18.84 2.26
CA SER A 236 -8.58 17.42 2.64
C SER A 236 -9.55 17.20 3.81
N VAL A 237 -10.08 18.26 4.40
CA VAL A 237 -10.99 18.20 5.56
C VAL A 237 -12.39 17.83 5.06
N ARG A 238 -12.92 16.70 5.54
CA ARG A 238 -14.31 16.30 5.22
C ARG A 238 -15.28 17.27 5.88
N GLY A 239 -16.29 17.72 5.13
CA GLY A 239 -17.31 18.63 5.64
C GLY A 239 -16.88 20.09 5.74
N THR A 240 -15.81 20.51 5.05
CA THR A 240 -15.49 21.94 4.90
C THR A 240 -16.71 22.70 4.38
N ASP A 241 -17.15 23.69 5.15
CA ASP A 241 -18.25 24.57 4.76
C ASP A 241 -17.75 25.60 3.74
N PHE A 242 -17.77 25.22 2.47
CA PHE A 242 -17.45 26.11 1.37
C PHE A 242 -18.40 27.32 1.28
N SER A 243 -19.63 27.19 1.77
CA SER A 243 -20.61 28.28 1.73
C SER A 243 -20.22 29.43 2.66
N ALA A 244 -19.64 29.13 3.82
CA ALA A 244 -19.08 30.13 4.74
C ALA A 244 -17.95 30.96 4.08
N LEU A 245 -17.18 30.35 3.17
CA LEU A 245 -16.14 31.01 2.38
C LEU A 245 -16.67 31.66 1.08
N GLY A 246 -17.96 31.53 0.79
CA GLY A 246 -18.57 32.03 -0.46
C GLY A 246 -18.20 31.22 -1.70
N LEU A 247 -17.83 29.95 -1.54
CA LEU A 247 -17.40 29.03 -2.60
C LEU A 247 -18.49 27.98 -2.89
N VAL A 248 -18.58 27.57 -4.14
CA VAL A 248 -19.41 26.43 -4.59
C VAL A 248 -18.56 25.15 -4.55
N PRO A 249 -19.01 24.09 -3.86
CA PRO A 249 -18.27 22.83 -3.81
C PRO A 249 -18.28 22.14 -5.18
N VAL A 250 -17.12 21.61 -5.57
CA VAL A 250 -16.97 20.77 -6.75
C VAL A 250 -17.33 19.33 -6.39
N PRO A 251 -18.20 18.65 -7.17
CA PRO A 251 -18.56 17.26 -6.91
C PRO A 251 -17.33 16.36 -6.77
N ARG A 252 -17.20 15.70 -5.62
CA ARG A 252 -16.07 14.80 -5.32
C ARG A 252 -16.22 13.51 -6.13
N ARG A 253 -15.22 13.16 -6.94
CA ARG A 253 -15.12 11.80 -7.50
C ARG A 253 -14.97 10.79 -6.35
N GLN A 254 -15.68 9.67 -6.41
CA GLN A 254 -15.62 8.59 -5.41
C GLN A 254 -14.15 8.17 -5.19
N GLY A 255 -13.67 8.20 -3.95
CA GLY A 255 -12.28 7.86 -3.60
C GLY A 255 -11.23 8.99 -3.69
N ALA A 256 -11.57 10.20 -4.17
CA ALA A 256 -10.61 11.32 -4.16
C ALA A 256 -10.21 11.70 -2.72
N SER A 257 -8.93 12.00 -2.44
CA SER A 257 -8.44 12.32 -1.08
C SER A 257 -8.68 13.79 -0.67
N PHE A 258 -9.04 14.64 -1.62
CA PHE A 258 -9.30 16.07 -1.44
C PHE A 258 -10.58 16.48 -2.19
N THR A 259 -11.11 17.64 -1.82
CA THR A 259 -12.25 18.31 -2.45
C THR A 259 -11.87 19.73 -2.83
N TYR A 260 -12.54 20.27 -3.83
CA TYR A 260 -12.36 21.66 -4.25
C TYR A 260 -13.64 22.46 -3.99
N GLY A 261 -13.46 23.74 -3.68
CA GLY A 261 -14.51 24.76 -3.78
C GLY A 261 -14.02 25.86 -4.69
N LEU A 262 -14.90 26.41 -5.51
CA LEU A 262 -14.57 27.48 -6.44
C LEU A 262 -15.51 28.65 -6.31
N ARG A 263 -15.04 29.84 -6.67
CA ARG A 263 -15.86 31.03 -6.88
C ARG A 263 -15.39 31.72 -8.13
N GLU A 264 -16.33 32.03 -9.01
CA GLU A 264 -16.08 32.87 -10.18
C GLU A 264 -15.91 34.32 -9.72
N CYS A 265 -14.89 34.99 -10.24
CA CYS A 265 -14.52 36.35 -9.86
C CYS A 265 -14.49 37.23 -11.11
N GLY A 266 -15.39 38.21 -11.17
CA GLY A 266 -15.41 39.25 -12.21
C GLY A 266 -16.17 38.92 -13.51
N SER A 267 -16.99 39.88 -13.94
CA SER A 267 -17.65 40.01 -15.24
C SER A 267 -16.71 40.69 -16.25
N GLY A 268 -15.73 39.96 -16.81
CA GLY A 268 -14.96 40.36 -18.00
C GLY A 268 -15.44 39.58 -19.23
N PRO A 269 -15.33 40.11 -20.47
CA PRO A 269 -16.10 39.63 -21.60
C PRO A 269 -15.86 38.13 -21.83
N ARG A 270 -16.92 37.34 -21.69
CA ARG A 270 -17.03 36.08 -22.41
C ARG A 270 -16.90 36.45 -23.89
N GLY A 271 -15.78 36.13 -24.50
CA GLY A 271 -15.77 35.86 -25.94
C GLY A 271 -16.89 34.85 -26.17
N ASP A 272 -17.92 35.32 -26.87
CA ASP A 272 -19.16 34.62 -27.09
C ASP A 272 -18.88 33.24 -27.68
N LEU A 273 -19.19 32.19 -26.93
CA LEU A 273 -19.32 30.83 -27.47
C LEU A 273 -20.81 30.47 -27.49
N ARG A 274 -21.62 31.38 -28.03
CA ARG A 274 -22.88 31.07 -28.71
C ARG A 274 -22.95 31.83 -30.03
N GLY A 275 -22.32 31.24 -31.05
CA GLY A 275 -22.72 31.30 -32.44
C GLY A 275 -22.63 32.65 -33.15
N GLU A 276 -21.68 32.77 -34.09
CA GLU A 276 -21.95 33.42 -35.37
C GLU A 276 -21.03 32.85 -36.46
N GLU A 277 -21.67 32.44 -37.55
CA GLU A 277 -21.07 31.90 -38.76
C GLU A 277 -20.28 32.97 -39.53
N ALA A 278 -19.15 32.59 -40.11
CA ALA A 278 -18.56 33.27 -41.25
C ALA A 278 -18.40 32.28 -42.42
N ARG A 279 -19.45 32.29 -43.26
CA ARG A 279 -19.47 32.21 -44.74
C ARG A 279 -18.27 31.58 -45.46
N GLU A 280 -18.57 30.50 -46.19
CA GLU A 280 -18.41 30.27 -47.65
C GLU A 280 -18.78 28.77 -47.84
N SER A 281 -19.56 28.27 -48.80
CA SER A 281 -20.26 28.76 -49.98
C SER A 281 -21.20 27.61 -50.45
N GLY A 282 -22.30 27.92 -51.14
CA GLY A 282 -23.00 26.95 -52.01
C GLY A 282 -24.43 26.53 -51.63
N GLY A 283 -25.42 27.18 -52.25
CA GLY A 283 -26.45 26.44 -53.02
C GLY A 283 -27.79 26.05 -52.38
N ASN A 284 -28.76 26.96 -52.51
CA ASN A 284 -30.19 26.77 -52.86
C ASN A 284 -31.22 26.19 -51.86
N PRO A 285 -32.47 26.71 -51.83
CA PRO A 285 -33.48 26.44 -50.79
C PRO A 285 -34.63 25.51 -51.25
N ALA A 286 -35.33 24.86 -50.31
CA ALA A 286 -36.76 24.50 -50.42
C ALA A 286 -37.35 23.94 -49.10
N GLY A 287 -38.55 24.45 -48.73
CA GLY A 287 -39.63 23.77 -47.98
C GLY A 287 -39.39 23.53 -46.48
N SER A 288 -40.12 24.09 -45.52
CA SER A 288 -41.57 24.13 -45.25
C SER A 288 -41.91 23.23 -44.05
N GLU A 289 -42.53 23.83 -43.03
CA GLU A 289 -43.49 23.23 -42.09
C GLU A 289 -42.93 22.15 -41.12
N GLY A 290 -43.14 22.19 -39.81
CA GLY A 290 -44.36 22.55 -39.08
C GLY A 290 -44.95 21.27 -38.48
N GLY A 291 -45.12 21.22 -37.16
CA GLY A 291 -45.99 20.23 -36.50
C GLY A 291 -45.29 19.30 -35.51
N GLY A 292 -45.48 19.58 -34.23
CA GLY A 292 -45.28 18.58 -33.18
C GLY A 292 -46.38 17.52 -33.18
N ALA A 293 -46.07 16.37 -32.61
CA ALA A 293 -47.05 15.52 -31.94
C ALA A 293 -46.34 14.56 -30.99
N GLU A 294 -46.94 14.45 -29.82
CA GLU A 294 -46.50 13.74 -28.64
C GLU A 294 -47.17 12.34 -28.58
N VAL A 295 -46.60 11.47 -27.73
CA VAL A 295 -47.21 10.28 -27.08
C VAL A 295 -47.42 8.98 -27.91
N ARG A 296 -46.73 7.88 -27.53
CA ARG A 296 -47.28 6.77 -26.71
C ARG A 296 -46.35 5.56 -26.52
N LEU A 297 -46.37 5.08 -25.27
CA LEU A 297 -45.78 3.86 -24.71
C LEU A 297 -46.60 2.59 -25.01
N ARG A 298 -45.90 1.45 -25.16
CA ARG A 298 -46.22 0.04 -24.75
C ARG A 298 -45.47 -0.91 -25.71
N GLY A 299 -44.85 -2.01 -25.32
CA GLY A 299 -44.79 -2.75 -24.07
C GLY A 299 -43.88 -3.98 -24.29
N ALA A 300 -43.49 -4.61 -23.18
CA ALA A 300 -42.54 -5.72 -23.09
C ALA A 300 -42.92 -6.99 -23.87
N ARG A 301 -41.90 -7.76 -24.30
CA ARG A 301 -41.89 -9.23 -24.24
C ARG A 301 -40.47 -9.76 -24.02
N VAL A 302 -40.39 -10.71 -23.09
CA VAL A 302 -39.24 -11.53 -22.69
C VAL A 302 -39.07 -12.69 -23.67
N ARG A 303 -37.81 -13.05 -23.98
CA ARG A 303 -37.41 -14.42 -24.36
C ARG A 303 -35.99 -14.71 -23.86
N GLU A 304 -35.87 -15.87 -23.22
CA GLU A 304 -34.70 -16.44 -22.52
C GLU A 304 -33.54 -16.87 -23.44
N PRO A 305 -32.35 -17.18 -22.88
CA PRO A 305 -31.07 -17.10 -23.56
C PRO A 305 -30.64 -18.44 -24.18
N SER A 306 -29.91 -18.34 -25.30
CA SER A 306 -29.01 -19.39 -25.79
C SER A 306 -27.60 -18.82 -25.79
N GLY A 307 -26.66 -19.55 -25.20
CA GLY A 307 -25.34 -19.06 -24.85
C GLY A 307 -24.29 -19.17 -25.96
N ASP A 308 -23.20 -18.45 -25.75
CA ASP A 308 -21.87 -18.72 -26.29
C ASP A 308 -20.81 -18.21 -25.26
N PRO A 309 -19.81 -19.01 -24.82
CA PRO A 309 -19.01 -18.70 -23.64
C PRO A 309 -17.64 -18.08 -23.94
N HIS A 310 -17.50 -17.20 -24.93
CA HIS A 310 -16.24 -16.46 -25.18
C HIS A 310 -16.50 -15.01 -25.61
N GLY A 311 -16.45 -14.08 -24.65
CA GLY A 311 -16.54 -12.64 -24.88
C GLY A 311 -15.68 -11.84 -23.89
N HIS A 312 -14.82 -10.99 -24.45
CA HIS A 312 -13.82 -10.18 -23.76
C HIS A 312 -14.39 -9.31 -22.64
N GLY A 313 -13.75 -9.37 -21.46
CA GLY A 313 -14.22 -8.73 -20.23
C GLY A 313 -14.06 -7.21 -20.23
N GLU A 314 -15.17 -6.52 -19.97
CA GLU A 314 -15.21 -5.12 -19.55
C GLU A 314 -14.53 -4.94 -18.18
N GLU A 315 -13.66 -3.93 -18.07
CA GLU A 315 -13.01 -3.55 -16.82
C GLU A 315 -14.02 -2.88 -15.86
N LEU A 316 -14.51 -3.67 -14.89
CA LEU A 316 -15.32 -3.21 -13.77
C LEU A 316 -14.46 -2.50 -12.69
N ARG A 317 -14.96 -1.36 -12.21
CA ARG A 317 -14.27 -0.42 -11.31
C ARG A 317 -14.33 -0.84 -9.83
N SER A 318 -13.21 -0.68 -9.12
CA SER A 318 -12.93 -1.15 -7.75
C SER A 318 -13.64 -0.43 -6.58
N GLY A 319 -14.61 0.45 -6.84
CA GLY A 319 -15.25 1.30 -5.83
C GLY A 319 -16.50 0.71 -5.16
N ASP A 320 -17.23 -0.17 -5.86
CA ASP A 320 -18.44 -0.84 -5.35
C ASP A 320 -18.12 -2.12 -4.54
N GLU A 321 -16.86 -2.54 -4.51
CA GLU A 321 -16.42 -3.85 -4.03
C GLU A 321 -16.56 -4.10 -2.51
N ALA A 322 -16.53 -3.04 -1.69
CA ALA A 322 -16.54 -3.17 -0.23
C ALA A 322 -17.95 -3.22 0.38
N ASN A 323 -18.96 -2.68 -0.31
CA ASN A 323 -20.32 -2.57 0.25
C ASN A 323 -21.16 -3.85 0.03
N GLY A 324 -20.79 -4.71 -0.93
CA GLY A 324 -21.57 -5.90 -1.32
C GLY A 324 -21.32 -7.18 -0.50
N LEU A 325 -20.32 -7.21 0.39
CA LEU A 325 -19.97 -8.40 1.19
C LEU A 325 -20.29 -8.26 2.68
N ALA A 326 -20.71 -7.07 3.12
CA ALA A 326 -21.08 -6.84 4.51
C ALA A 326 -22.33 -7.67 4.87
N GLY A 327 -22.22 -8.51 5.90
CA GLY A 327 -23.28 -9.41 6.35
C GLY A 327 -23.44 -10.70 5.53
N ALA A 328 -22.72 -10.86 4.41
CA ALA A 328 -22.79 -12.06 3.58
C ALA A 328 -22.28 -13.31 4.34
N PRO A 329 -22.82 -14.51 4.08
CA PRO A 329 -22.38 -15.73 4.73
C PRO A 329 -20.98 -16.14 4.26
N LEU A 330 -20.14 -16.54 5.20
CA LEU A 330 -18.87 -17.21 4.90
C LEU A 330 -18.61 -18.30 5.95
N ILE A 331 -18.30 -19.51 5.50
CA ILE A 331 -17.80 -20.57 6.37
C ILE A 331 -16.30 -20.71 6.13
N ALA A 332 -15.50 -20.71 7.20
CA ALA A 332 -14.07 -20.95 7.12
C ALA A 332 -13.70 -22.22 7.90
N LEU A 333 -13.02 -23.17 7.24
CA LEU A 333 -12.52 -24.41 7.83
C LEU A 333 -10.99 -24.44 7.84
N VAL A 334 -10.41 -24.35 9.03
CA VAL A 334 -8.97 -24.25 9.26
C VAL A 334 -8.42 -25.36 10.16
N GLY A 335 -7.10 -25.43 10.27
CA GLY A 335 -6.39 -26.46 11.03
C GLY A 335 -5.08 -26.89 10.35
N PRO A 336 -4.23 -27.66 11.04
CA PRO A 336 -2.93 -28.07 10.51
C PRO A 336 -3.08 -29.02 9.32
N THR A 337 -2.02 -29.16 8.52
CA THR A 337 -1.96 -30.20 7.48
C THR A 337 -2.18 -31.61 8.08
N ALA A 338 -2.69 -32.54 7.28
CA ALA A 338 -3.01 -33.93 7.66
C ALA A 338 -4.12 -34.14 8.72
N VAL A 339 -4.72 -33.08 9.29
CA VAL A 339 -5.80 -33.21 10.29
C VAL A 339 -7.11 -33.75 9.72
N GLY A 340 -7.35 -33.60 8.41
CA GLY A 340 -8.58 -34.09 7.75
C GLY A 340 -9.51 -33.02 7.17
N LYS A 341 -9.06 -31.76 7.04
CA LYS A 341 -9.86 -30.65 6.50
C LYS A 341 -10.49 -30.95 5.14
N THR A 342 -9.70 -31.50 4.21
CA THR A 342 -10.15 -31.80 2.84
C THR A 342 -11.32 -32.78 2.86
N ALA A 343 -11.17 -33.92 3.55
CA ALA A 343 -12.24 -34.92 3.68
C ALA A 343 -13.52 -34.30 4.25
N LEU A 344 -13.42 -33.57 5.37
CA LEU A 344 -14.58 -32.92 5.97
C LEU A 344 -15.23 -31.88 5.05
N SER A 345 -14.42 -31.08 4.32
CA SER A 345 -14.95 -30.07 3.40
C SER A 345 -15.75 -30.68 2.25
N LEU A 346 -15.33 -31.85 1.75
CA LEU A 346 -16.05 -32.57 0.72
C LEU A 346 -17.36 -33.12 1.27
N GLU A 347 -17.35 -33.75 2.45
CA GLU A 347 -18.58 -34.24 3.10
C GLU A 347 -19.59 -33.11 3.36
N LEU A 348 -19.12 -31.92 3.75
CA LEU A 348 -19.98 -30.76 3.94
C LEU A 348 -20.55 -30.25 2.62
N ALA A 349 -19.74 -30.17 1.56
CA ALA A 349 -20.19 -29.69 0.24
C ALA A 349 -21.12 -30.66 -0.48
N GLU A 350 -21.08 -31.96 -0.15
CA GLU A 350 -22.06 -32.94 -0.64
C GLU A 350 -23.43 -32.77 0.03
N ARG A 351 -23.46 -32.32 1.29
CA ARG A 351 -24.69 -32.27 2.10
C ARG A 351 -25.34 -30.90 2.16
N PHE A 352 -24.57 -29.83 1.96
CA PHE A 352 -25.02 -28.45 2.03
C PHE A 352 -24.69 -27.74 0.71
N PRO A 353 -25.40 -26.65 0.36
CA PRO A 353 -25.18 -25.92 -0.90
C PRO A 353 -23.90 -25.07 -0.85
N LEU A 354 -22.76 -25.72 -0.61
CA LEU A 354 -21.46 -25.08 -0.45
C LEU A 354 -20.63 -25.19 -1.73
N GLU A 355 -19.80 -24.19 -1.98
CA GLU A 355 -18.72 -24.27 -2.95
C GLU A 355 -17.39 -23.97 -2.26
N ILE A 356 -16.35 -24.72 -2.59
CA ILE A 356 -15.07 -24.66 -1.87
C ILE A 356 -14.18 -23.57 -2.48
N VAL A 357 -13.68 -22.66 -1.65
CA VAL A 357 -12.64 -21.70 -2.00
C VAL A 357 -11.34 -22.16 -1.37
N ASN A 358 -10.35 -22.54 -2.18
CA ASN A 358 -9.05 -22.98 -1.70
C ASN A 358 -8.29 -21.83 -1.03
N ALA A 359 -7.78 -22.06 0.18
CA ALA A 359 -6.92 -21.16 0.95
C ALA A 359 -5.55 -21.80 1.28
N ASP A 360 -5.07 -22.68 0.41
CA ASP A 360 -3.70 -23.20 0.41
C ASP A 360 -2.86 -22.53 -0.68
N ALA A 361 -1.71 -21.95 -0.29
CA ALA A 361 -0.86 -21.19 -1.19
C ALA A 361 -0.18 -22.04 -2.28
N MET A 362 -0.07 -23.36 -2.10
CA MET A 362 0.62 -24.24 -3.04
C MET A 362 -0.33 -24.94 -4.00
N GLN A 363 -1.58 -25.17 -3.61
CA GLN A 363 -2.58 -25.82 -4.47
C GLN A 363 -3.06 -24.94 -5.64
N VAL A 364 -2.61 -23.69 -5.72
CA VAL A 364 -2.89 -22.77 -6.84
C VAL A 364 -2.10 -23.12 -8.11
N TYR A 365 -0.98 -23.85 -7.98
CA TYR A 365 -0.08 -24.15 -9.09
C TYR A 365 -0.46 -25.43 -9.83
N ARG A 366 -0.48 -25.35 -11.17
CA ARG A 366 -0.73 -26.49 -12.06
C ARG A 366 0.41 -27.51 -12.02
N GLY A 367 0.07 -28.80 -12.09
CA GLY A 367 1.07 -29.88 -12.12
C GLY A 367 1.80 -30.13 -10.79
N MET A 368 1.36 -29.46 -9.72
CA MET A 368 1.82 -29.68 -8.34
C MET A 368 0.69 -30.35 -7.55
N ASP A 369 0.43 -31.63 -7.78
CA ASP A 369 -0.76 -32.33 -7.27
C ASP A 369 -0.42 -33.27 -6.11
N VAL A 370 0.60 -34.12 -6.27
CA VAL A 370 0.99 -35.11 -5.26
C VAL A 370 1.54 -34.41 -4.02
N GLY A 371 2.50 -33.49 -4.20
CA GLY A 371 3.17 -32.83 -3.08
C GLY A 371 2.26 -31.88 -2.31
N THR A 372 1.24 -31.33 -2.97
CA THR A 372 0.27 -30.41 -2.35
C THR A 372 -1.00 -31.13 -1.86
N ASP A 373 -1.11 -32.44 -2.10
CA ASP A 373 -2.27 -33.27 -1.76
C ASP A 373 -3.56 -32.67 -2.33
N LYS A 374 -3.49 -32.29 -3.61
CA LYS A 374 -4.62 -31.70 -4.32
C LYS A 374 -5.68 -32.77 -4.52
N VAL A 375 -6.94 -32.39 -4.34
CA VAL A 375 -8.11 -33.28 -4.51
C VAL A 375 -8.07 -33.92 -5.90
N ALA A 376 -8.50 -35.17 -6.09
CA ALA A 376 -8.46 -35.77 -7.43
C ALA A 376 -9.43 -35.06 -8.41
N PRO A 377 -9.09 -34.92 -9.71
CA PRO A 377 -9.93 -34.24 -10.70
C PRO A 377 -11.38 -34.75 -10.76
N GLU A 378 -11.61 -36.04 -10.52
CA GLU A 378 -12.93 -36.69 -10.55
C GLU A 378 -13.85 -36.19 -9.43
N ILE A 379 -13.27 -35.80 -8.29
CA ILE A 379 -14.00 -35.19 -7.18
C ILE A 379 -14.23 -33.70 -7.48
N ARG A 380 -13.24 -32.99 -8.03
CA ARG A 380 -13.35 -31.56 -8.39
C ARG A 380 -14.43 -31.30 -9.45
N ARG A 381 -14.69 -32.28 -10.33
CA ARG A 381 -15.80 -32.20 -11.31
C ARG A 381 -17.19 -32.25 -10.66
N ARG A 382 -17.31 -32.88 -9.48
CA ARG A 382 -18.58 -33.04 -8.76
C ARG A 382 -18.82 -31.92 -7.77
N ILE A 383 -17.76 -31.49 -7.07
CA ILE A 383 -17.82 -30.43 -6.07
C ILE A 383 -16.98 -29.25 -6.58
N PRO A 384 -17.58 -28.09 -6.89
CA PRO A 384 -16.84 -26.94 -7.37
C PRO A 384 -15.75 -26.49 -6.38
N HIS A 385 -14.51 -26.44 -6.87
CA HIS A 385 -13.37 -25.88 -6.15
C HIS A 385 -12.84 -24.66 -6.90
N HIS A 386 -12.74 -23.54 -6.21
CA HIS A 386 -12.20 -22.28 -6.73
C HIS A 386 -10.75 -22.12 -6.28
N LEU A 387 -9.95 -21.44 -7.10
CA LEU A 387 -8.53 -21.14 -6.84
C LEU A 387 -7.62 -22.37 -6.70
N LEU A 388 -7.92 -23.41 -7.48
CA LEU A 388 -7.01 -24.53 -7.75
C LEU A 388 -6.52 -24.42 -9.19
N ASP A 389 -5.26 -24.75 -9.45
CA ASP A 389 -4.69 -24.82 -10.81
C ASP A 389 -4.81 -23.52 -11.64
N ILE A 390 -4.86 -22.38 -10.95
CA ILE A 390 -5.01 -21.05 -11.55
C ILE A 390 -3.69 -20.43 -11.99
N ARG A 391 -2.54 -21.01 -11.62
CA ARG A 391 -1.21 -20.42 -11.86
C ARG A 391 -0.23 -21.42 -12.47
N ASP A 392 0.63 -20.95 -13.36
CA ASP A 392 1.78 -21.74 -13.81
C ASP A 392 2.88 -21.76 -12.73
N PRO A 393 3.55 -22.89 -12.47
CA PRO A 393 4.62 -22.97 -11.47
C PRO A 393 5.79 -21.98 -11.65
N ARG A 394 5.99 -21.47 -12.87
CA ARG A 394 7.01 -20.45 -13.19
C ARG A 394 6.61 -19.04 -12.74
N GLU A 395 5.33 -18.81 -12.50
CA GLU A 395 4.80 -17.51 -12.13
C GLU A 395 4.76 -17.34 -10.61
N SER A 396 4.97 -16.11 -10.12
CA SER A 396 4.78 -15.80 -8.70
C SER A 396 3.29 -15.63 -8.37
N PHE A 397 2.86 -16.07 -7.18
CA PHE A 397 1.50 -15.82 -6.68
C PHE A 397 1.50 -15.12 -5.32
N SER A 398 0.97 -13.90 -5.28
CA SER A 398 0.99 -13.07 -4.07
C SER A 398 -0.31 -13.19 -3.27
N VAL A 399 -0.24 -12.94 -1.96
CA VAL A 399 -1.46 -12.90 -1.11
C VAL A 399 -2.42 -11.77 -1.53
N ALA A 400 -1.90 -10.65 -2.07
CA ALA A 400 -2.72 -9.55 -2.56
C ALA A 400 -3.57 -9.98 -3.77
N GLU A 401 -2.94 -10.73 -4.67
CA GLU A 401 -3.62 -11.30 -5.83
C GLU A 401 -4.62 -12.39 -5.41
N TYR A 402 -4.21 -13.28 -4.51
CA TYR A 402 -5.10 -14.26 -3.89
C TYR A 402 -6.35 -13.60 -3.28
N GLN A 403 -6.19 -12.53 -2.49
CA GLN A 403 -7.32 -11.83 -1.87
C GLN A 403 -8.33 -11.36 -2.93
N LYS A 404 -7.86 -10.72 -4.00
CA LYS A 404 -8.74 -10.26 -5.09
C LYS A 404 -9.50 -11.41 -5.73
N LEU A 405 -8.80 -12.49 -6.09
CA LEU A 405 -9.41 -13.65 -6.74
C LEU A 405 -10.38 -14.40 -5.80
N ALA A 406 -10.05 -14.52 -4.51
CA ALA A 406 -10.89 -15.15 -3.51
C ALA A 406 -12.17 -14.35 -3.24
N LEU A 407 -12.07 -13.02 -3.11
CA LEU A 407 -13.25 -12.16 -2.95
C LEU A 407 -14.15 -12.20 -4.18
N ARG A 408 -13.58 -12.25 -5.40
CA ARG A 408 -14.34 -12.46 -6.63
C ARG A 408 -15.06 -13.81 -6.62
N ALA A 409 -14.35 -14.90 -6.35
CA ALA A 409 -14.94 -16.24 -6.27
C ALA A 409 -16.08 -16.30 -5.23
N ILE A 410 -15.88 -15.67 -4.06
CA ILE A 410 -16.90 -15.55 -3.02
C ILE A 410 -18.15 -14.83 -3.55
N ARG A 411 -18.00 -13.69 -4.22
CA ARG A 411 -19.15 -12.98 -4.83
C ARG A 411 -19.86 -13.83 -5.87
N ASP A 412 -19.12 -14.54 -6.72
CA ASP A 412 -19.69 -15.39 -7.76
C ASP A 412 -20.47 -16.57 -7.15
N ILE A 413 -19.97 -17.17 -6.07
CA ILE A 413 -20.65 -18.24 -5.32
C ILE A 413 -21.95 -17.71 -4.70
N LEU A 414 -21.88 -16.56 -4.03
CA LEU A 414 -23.06 -15.92 -3.42
C LEU A 414 -24.11 -15.55 -4.46
N ALA A 415 -23.71 -15.05 -5.63
CA ALA A 415 -24.61 -14.73 -6.74
C ALA A 415 -25.35 -15.97 -7.29
N ARG A 416 -24.80 -17.18 -7.11
CA ARG A 416 -25.47 -18.46 -7.42
C ARG A 416 -26.38 -18.97 -6.29
N GLY A 417 -26.57 -18.21 -5.21
CA GLY A 417 -27.33 -18.63 -4.04
C GLY A 417 -26.67 -19.76 -3.25
N ARG A 418 -25.35 -19.92 -3.38
CA ARG A 418 -24.54 -20.92 -2.67
C ARG A 418 -23.73 -20.23 -1.56
N ILE A 419 -23.29 -21.02 -0.57
CA ILE A 419 -22.49 -20.50 0.55
C ILE A 419 -21.01 -20.82 0.30
N PRO A 420 -20.11 -19.81 0.33
CA PRO A 420 -18.68 -20.05 0.19
C PRO A 420 -18.11 -20.75 1.42
N LEU A 421 -17.40 -21.87 1.17
CA LEU A 421 -16.63 -22.61 2.16
C LEU A 421 -15.13 -22.40 1.90
N LEU A 422 -14.50 -21.52 2.68
CA LEU A 422 -13.08 -21.24 2.62
C LEU A 422 -12.29 -22.34 3.36
N VAL A 423 -11.49 -23.13 2.64
CA VAL A 423 -10.78 -24.29 3.22
C VAL A 423 -9.29 -24.14 3.02
N GLY A 424 -8.50 -24.22 4.09
CA GLY A 424 -7.05 -24.22 3.94
C GLY A 424 -6.26 -24.18 5.23
N GLY A 425 -4.94 -24.21 5.09
CA GLY A 425 -3.99 -24.14 6.19
C GLY A 425 -3.11 -22.89 6.18
N THR A 426 -3.20 -22.04 5.16
CA THR A 426 -2.36 -20.85 5.07
C THR A 426 -3.01 -19.69 5.83
N GLY A 427 -2.63 -19.52 7.10
CA GLY A 427 -3.25 -18.52 7.99
C GLY A 427 -3.26 -17.09 7.43
N LEU A 428 -2.24 -16.71 6.67
CA LEU A 428 -2.17 -15.41 6.00
C LEU A 428 -3.26 -15.25 4.90
N TYR A 429 -3.54 -16.31 4.14
CA TYR A 429 -4.57 -16.32 3.09
C TYR A 429 -5.97 -16.32 3.70
N VAL A 430 -6.17 -17.08 4.78
CA VAL A 430 -7.44 -17.05 5.51
C VAL A 430 -7.72 -15.64 6.06
N ASN A 431 -6.75 -15.03 6.74
CA ASN A 431 -6.90 -13.68 7.29
C ASN A 431 -7.12 -12.61 6.21
N ALA A 432 -6.47 -12.76 5.06
CA ALA A 432 -6.66 -11.90 3.90
C ALA A 432 -8.13 -11.78 3.47
N VAL A 433 -8.87 -12.88 3.56
CA VAL A 433 -10.29 -12.92 3.17
C VAL A 433 -11.16 -12.56 4.35
N VAL A 434 -11.02 -13.29 5.47
CA VAL A 434 -11.92 -13.21 6.63
C VAL A 434 -11.97 -11.80 7.24
N TYR A 435 -10.85 -11.07 7.24
CA TYR A 435 -10.76 -9.73 7.83
C TYR A 435 -10.69 -8.61 6.79
N TYR A 436 -11.11 -8.85 5.54
CA TYR A 436 -11.26 -7.78 4.54
C TYR A 436 -12.31 -6.73 4.99
N PRO A 437 -12.20 -5.42 4.71
CA PRO A 437 -11.06 -4.71 4.13
C PRO A 437 -10.02 -4.29 5.18
N GLU A 438 -10.16 -4.65 6.47
CA GLU A 438 -9.17 -4.32 7.50
C GLU A 438 -7.79 -4.97 7.25
N TYR A 439 -7.77 -6.09 6.53
CA TYR A 439 -6.57 -6.79 6.07
C TYR A 439 -6.20 -6.37 4.64
N ASP A 440 -5.85 -5.10 4.47
CA ASP A 440 -5.59 -4.52 3.15
C ASP A 440 -4.15 -4.78 2.66
N PHE A 441 -4.03 -5.33 1.45
CA PHE A 441 -2.76 -5.46 0.74
C PHE A 441 -2.58 -4.39 -0.35
N SER A 442 -3.48 -3.42 -0.46
CA SER A 442 -3.42 -2.28 -1.39
C SER A 442 -2.31 -1.27 -1.06
N SER A 443 -1.33 -1.66 -0.23
CA SER A 443 -0.06 -0.93 -0.14
C SER A 443 0.46 -0.71 -1.58
N PRO A 444 0.62 0.54 -2.02
CA PRO A 444 1.06 0.84 -3.37
C PRO A 444 2.35 0.08 -3.65
N GLY A 445 2.38 -0.56 -4.82
CA GLY A 445 3.43 -1.47 -5.28
C GLY A 445 4.81 -1.03 -4.83
N ARG A 446 5.45 -1.87 -4.02
CA ARG A 446 6.83 -1.66 -3.58
C ARG A 446 7.72 -1.82 -4.80
N ASP A 447 8.47 -0.76 -5.09
CA ASP A 447 9.49 -0.68 -6.14
C ASP A 447 10.32 -1.98 -6.21
N PRO A 448 10.17 -2.80 -7.26
CA PRO A 448 10.92 -4.04 -7.44
C PRO A 448 12.43 -3.81 -7.36
N ALA A 449 12.93 -2.68 -7.87
CA ALA A 449 14.34 -2.34 -7.82
C ALA A 449 14.83 -2.13 -6.39
N ARG A 450 13.98 -1.58 -5.50
CA ARG A 450 14.31 -1.39 -4.09
C ARG A 450 14.38 -2.73 -3.34
N ARG A 451 13.50 -3.66 -3.67
CA ARG A 451 13.53 -5.02 -3.10
C ARG A 451 14.78 -5.78 -3.52
N GLU A 452 15.13 -5.67 -4.80
CA GLU A 452 16.33 -6.30 -5.36
C GLU A 452 17.59 -5.74 -4.70
N ARG A 453 17.67 -4.43 -4.48
CA ARG A 453 18.75 -3.80 -3.70
C ARG A 453 18.86 -4.34 -2.27
N TRP A 454 17.75 -4.62 -1.61
CA TRP A 454 17.77 -5.25 -0.28
C TRP A 454 18.31 -6.68 -0.29
N TYR A 455 17.96 -7.46 -1.32
CA TYR A 455 18.51 -8.81 -1.47
C TYR A 455 20.00 -8.78 -1.85
N ALA A 456 20.43 -7.85 -2.69
CA ALA A 456 21.84 -7.64 -3.01
C ALA A 456 22.64 -7.27 -1.76
N LEU A 457 22.15 -6.34 -0.93
CA LEU A 457 22.78 -6.00 0.34
C LEU A 457 22.82 -7.20 1.30
N ALA A 458 21.75 -8.00 1.36
CA ALA A 458 21.71 -9.22 2.19
C ALA A 458 22.77 -10.25 1.78
N GLN A 459 23.03 -10.37 0.46
CA GLN A 459 24.10 -11.22 -0.07
C GLN A 459 25.48 -10.67 0.25
N GLU A 460 25.66 -9.34 0.22
CA GLU A 460 26.93 -8.68 0.47
C GLU A 460 27.34 -8.70 1.96
N VAL A 461 26.41 -8.37 2.87
CA VAL A 461 26.71 -8.21 4.30
C VAL A 461 26.38 -9.46 5.14
N GLY A 462 25.64 -10.41 4.56
CA GLY A 462 25.12 -11.60 5.23
C GLY A 462 23.79 -11.35 5.95
N SER A 463 22.96 -12.40 6.01
CA SER A 463 21.59 -12.31 6.55
C SER A 463 21.53 -11.96 8.04
N GLU A 464 22.46 -12.48 8.85
CA GLU A 464 22.49 -12.20 10.30
C GLU A 464 22.79 -10.73 10.58
N ARG A 465 23.75 -10.17 9.84
CA ARG A 465 24.11 -8.77 9.96
C ARG A 465 22.97 -7.86 9.50
N LEU A 466 22.30 -8.20 8.40
CA LEU A 466 21.09 -7.51 7.97
C LEU A 466 19.99 -7.59 9.03
N TRP A 467 19.82 -8.75 9.67
CA TRP A 467 18.83 -8.93 10.74
C TRP A 467 19.16 -8.09 11.99
N GLU A 468 20.41 -8.12 12.45
CA GLU A 468 20.86 -7.32 13.59
C GLU A 468 20.61 -5.85 13.35
N TRP A 469 20.87 -5.41 12.12
CA TRP A 469 20.59 -4.07 11.70
C TRP A 469 19.09 -3.76 11.70
N ALA A 470 18.30 -4.67 11.16
CA ALA A 470 16.86 -4.47 11.00
C ALA A 470 16.12 -4.50 12.34
N ARG A 471 16.52 -5.34 13.30
CA ARG A 471 15.89 -5.43 14.62
C ARG A 471 16.07 -4.20 15.50
N ALA A 472 17.16 -3.44 15.32
CA ALA A 472 17.35 -2.21 16.11
C ALA A 472 16.52 -1.03 15.59
N LEU A 473 16.06 -1.10 14.33
CA LEU A 473 15.28 -0.03 13.69
C LEU A 473 13.80 -0.36 13.60
N VAL A 474 13.47 -1.64 13.44
CA VAL A 474 12.10 -2.14 13.35
C VAL A 474 11.93 -3.17 14.47
N PRO A 475 11.29 -2.80 15.60
CA PRO A 475 11.15 -3.67 16.77
C PRO A 475 10.58 -5.05 16.42
N ASP A 476 9.63 -5.11 15.49
CA ASP A 476 8.99 -6.35 15.03
C ASP A 476 10.01 -7.34 14.42
N VAL A 477 11.14 -6.87 13.89
CA VAL A 477 12.18 -7.71 13.28
C VAL A 477 12.93 -8.55 14.31
N ALA A 478 12.98 -8.12 15.58
CA ALA A 478 13.59 -8.92 16.64
C ALA A 478 12.94 -10.31 16.81
N SER A 479 11.67 -10.45 16.39
CA SER A 479 10.93 -11.72 16.40
C SER A 479 11.09 -12.57 15.13
N ILE A 480 11.77 -12.03 14.10
CA ILE A 480 12.03 -12.70 12.83
C ILE A 480 13.35 -13.48 12.96
N HIS A 481 13.45 -14.67 12.36
CA HIS A 481 14.69 -15.44 12.38
C HIS A 481 15.79 -14.73 11.58
N PRO A 482 17.06 -14.68 12.04
CA PRO A 482 18.14 -13.94 11.36
C PRO A 482 18.38 -14.32 9.89
N HIS A 483 18.15 -15.59 9.54
CA HIS A 483 18.26 -16.06 8.15
C HIS A 483 16.98 -15.91 7.31
N ASP A 484 15.88 -15.39 7.84
CA ASP A 484 14.65 -15.15 7.08
C ASP A 484 14.69 -13.76 6.40
N VAL A 485 15.63 -13.63 5.45
CA VAL A 485 15.90 -12.39 4.71
C VAL A 485 14.62 -11.82 4.10
N ARG A 486 13.74 -12.67 3.57
CA ARG A 486 12.47 -12.23 2.97
C ARG A 486 11.59 -11.50 3.98
N ARG A 487 11.46 -12.00 5.22
CA ARG A 487 10.67 -11.33 6.26
C ARG A 487 11.34 -10.07 6.79
N ILE A 488 12.66 -10.07 6.92
CA ILE A 488 13.46 -8.90 7.30
C ILE A 488 13.26 -7.76 6.29
N VAL A 489 13.49 -8.04 5.00
CA VAL A 489 13.28 -7.09 3.91
C VAL A 489 11.84 -6.60 3.87
N ARG A 490 10.86 -7.49 4.08
CA ARG A 490 9.45 -7.08 4.10
C ARG A 490 9.11 -6.13 5.24
N ALA A 491 9.72 -6.32 6.41
CA ALA A 491 9.56 -5.47 7.57
C ALA A 491 10.24 -4.11 7.36
N LEU A 492 11.46 -4.10 6.80
CA LEU A 492 12.18 -2.89 6.40
C LEU A 492 11.39 -2.08 5.36
N GLU A 493 10.86 -2.75 4.32
CA GLU A 493 9.97 -2.15 3.33
C GLU A 493 8.66 -1.63 3.94
N ARG A 494 8.14 -2.24 5.03
CA ARG A 494 6.92 -1.77 5.74
C ARG A 494 7.19 -0.54 6.57
N ALA A 495 8.36 -0.49 7.19
CA ALA A 495 8.86 0.70 7.86
C ALA A 495 9.38 1.77 6.87
N GLU A 496 9.20 1.55 5.57
CA GLU A 496 9.67 2.41 4.47
C GLU A 496 11.17 2.72 4.52
N ILE A 497 11.97 1.82 5.10
CA ILE A 497 13.43 1.96 5.23
C ILE A 497 14.08 1.69 3.87
N PRO A 498 14.90 2.62 3.33
CA PRO A 498 15.60 2.41 2.06
C PRO A 498 16.85 1.55 2.23
N PRO A 499 17.17 0.63 1.28
CA PRO A 499 18.44 -0.09 1.29
C PRO A 499 19.63 0.88 1.20
N GLU A 500 19.43 2.06 0.61
CA GLU A 500 20.43 3.11 0.48
C GLU A 500 20.76 3.81 1.81
N ALA A 501 20.00 3.53 2.89
CA ALA A 501 20.33 4.01 4.24
C ALA A 501 21.42 3.17 4.92
N TRP A 502 21.97 2.16 4.24
CA TRP A 502 22.84 1.13 4.79
C TRP A 502 24.11 1.04 3.95
N GLY A 503 25.27 1.13 4.61
CA GLY A 503 26.58 0.84 4.03
C GLY A 503 27.07 -0.55 4.47
N THR A 504 28.25 -0.97 4.01
CA THR A 504 28.87 -2.27 4.34
C THR A 504 29.43 -2.36 5.77
N ASP A 505 29.41 -1.27 6.55
CA ASP A 505 30.08 -1.16 7.84
C ASP A 505 29.10 -0.95 9.03
N PHE A 506 29.24 -1.81 10.05
CA PHE A 506 28.44 -1.85 11.27
C PHE A 506 28.59 -0.58 12.14
N GLY A 507 29.70 0.17 11.99
CA GLY A 507 29.96 1.40 12.73
C GLY A 507 28.97 2.54 12.44
N ALA A 508 28.53 2.68 11.20
CA ALA A 508 27.53 3.68 10.79
C ALA A 508 26.13 3.35 11.35
N PHE A 509 25.85 2.05 11.55
CA PHE A 509 24.58 1.54 12.06
C PHE A 509 24.38 1.82 13.57
N ALA A 510 25.40 1.56 14.41
CA ALA A 510 25.33 1.81 15.85
C ALA A 510 25.09 3.30 16.21
N ALA A 511 25.50 4.22 15.32
CA ALA A 511 25.26 5.65 15.47
C ALA A 511 23.81 6.06 15.14
N ALA A 512 23.13 5.33 14.25
CA ALA A 512 21.74 5.54 13.85
C ALA A 512 20.74 4.93 14.84
N ALA A 513 21.02 3.72 15.35
CA ALA A 513 20.15 3.01 16.31
C ALA A 513 20.03 3.72 17.68
N LYS A 514 21.07 4.44 18.13
CA LYS A 514 21.07 5.17 19.41
C LYS A 514 20.17 6.42 19.46
N LEU A 515 19.53 6.80 18.36
CA LEU A 515 18.67 8.01 18.28
C LEU A 515 17.17 7.72 18.44
N GLY A 516 16.77 6.45 18.60
CA GLY A 516 15.37 6.03 18.72
C GLY A 516 15.06 5.28 20.02
N GLY A 517 15.03 5.98 21.15
CA GLY A 517 14.39 5.52 22.40
C GLY A 517 15.27 4.63 23.30
N GLY A 518 15.39 5.03 24.57
CA GLY A 518 16.17 4.30 25.57
C GLY A 518 15.52 2.98 26.01
N ALA A 519 16.31 1.92 26.01
CA ALA A 519 16.21 0.82 26.96
C ALA A 519 17.64 0.33 27.23
N SER A 520 18.09 0.44 28.47
CA SER A 520 19.32 -0.20 28.93
C SER A 520 19.14 -1.72 28.88
N ALA A 521 20.09 -2.42 28.27
CA ALA A 521 20.39 -3.81 28.58
C ALA A 521 21.88 -4.05 28.33
N GLU A 522 22.64 -4.20 29.42
CA GLU A 522 23.97 -4.77 29.38
C GLU A 522 23.87 -6.21 28.87
N ALA A 523 24.70 -6.56 27.88
CA ALA A 523 24.95 -7.94 27.52
C ALA A 523 26.46 -8.13 27.35
N LYS A 524 27.04 -8.96 28.24
CA LYS A 524 28.42 -9.43 28.14
C LYS A 524 28.60 -10.31 26.89
N PRO A 525 29.76 -10.25 26.22
CA PRO A 525 30.06 -11.15 25.11
C PRO A 525 30.28 -12.58 25.64
N LEU A 526 29.65 -13.56 24.98
CA LEU A 526 29.89 -14.99 25.21
C LEU A 526 31.17 -15.44 24.47
N PRO A 527 31.97 -16.38 25.02
CA PRO A 527 33.20 -16.87 24.38
C PRO A 527 32.92 -17.78 23.18
N ALA A 528 33.88 -17.84 22.27
CA ALA A 528 33.78 -18.35 20.91
C ALA A 528 33.78 -19.89 20.71
N GLU A 529 33.26 -20.69 21.65
CA GLU A 529 33.34 -22.17 21.54
C GLU A 529 32.01 -22.95 21.63
N GLU A 530 30.85 -22.32 21.46
CA GLU A 530 29.53 -23.01 21.47
C GLU A 530 28.72 -22.86 20.16
N ALA A 531 29.39 -22.79 19.01
CA ALA A 531 28.74 -22.53 17.72
C ALA A 531 27.94 -23.72 17.12
N ASP A 532 27.91 -24.90 17.75
CA ASP A 532 27.35 -26.12 17.13
C ASP A 532 26.17 -26.77 17.90
N ARG A 533 25.55 -26.06 18.86
CA ARG A 533 24.41 -26.60 19.63
C ARG A 533 23.15 -25.72 19.69
N GLN A 534 23.13 -24.55 19.06
CA GLN A 534 22.01 -23.60 19.17
C GLN A 534 21.16 -23.48 17.89
N SER A 535 21.02 -24.57 17.12
CA SER A 535 20.05 -24.63 16.01
C SER A 535 18.64 -25.06 16.45
N GLU A 536 18.41 -25.32 17.74
CA GLU A 536 17.19 -26.01 18.22
C GLU A 536 16.22 -25.17 19.10
N GLU A 537 16.52 -23.93 19.50
CA GLU A 537 15.65 -23.16 20.43
C GLU A 537 15.02 -21.86 19.87
N GLY A 538 15.29 -21.47 18.63
CA GLY A 538 14.78 -20.23 18.02
C GLY A 538 13.33 -20.24 17.48
N ALA A 539 12.39 -20.90 18.15
CA ALA A 539 10.98 -21.00 17.70
C ALA A 539 9.92 -20.66 18.78
N GLU A 540 10.31 -19.91 19.80
CA GLU A 540 9.41 -19.32 20.80
C GLU A 540 9.58 -17.79 20.80
N LYS A 541 8.88 -17.14 19.86
CA LYS A 541 8.34 -15.76 19.91
C LYS A 541 7.97 -15.35 18.49
N CYS A 542 6.81 -15.82 18.06
CA CYS A 542 6.15 -15.30 16.87
C CYS A 542 4.84 -14.67 17.34
N GLY A 543 4.83 -13.34 17.43
CA GLY A 543 3.67 -12.56 17.81
C GLY A 543 3.98 -11.54 18.89
N GLU A 544 4.19 -10.30 18.48
CA GLU A 544 3.85 -9.12 19.28
C GLU A 544 3.84 -7.91 18.34
N ASP A 545 2.71 -7.72 17.63
CA ASP A 545 2.30 -6.39 17.17
C ASP A 545 2.07 -5.55 18.44
N ALA A 546 3.08 -4.79 18.88
CA ALA A 546 2.97 -3.91 20.04
C ALA A 546 2.19 -2.63 19.69
N ARG A 547 0.86 -2.77 19.68
CA ARG A 547 -0.14 -1.72 19.96
C ARG A 547 -1.49 -2.44 20.12
N SER A 548 -2.07 -2.36 21.33
CA SER A 548 -3.45 -2.76 21.73
C SER A 548 -4.31 -3.41 20.63
N PRO A 549 -4.81 -4.66 20.78
CA PRO A 549 -5.58 -5.32 19.76
C PRO A 549 -6.91 -4.59 19.58
N ARG A 550 -6.99 -3.72 18.58
CA ARG A 550 -8.28 -3.45 17.94
C ARG A 550 -8.77 -4.81 17.44
N ARG A 551 -9.77 -5.38 18.11
CA ARG A 551 -10.41 -6.64 17.75
C ARG A 551 -10.92 -6.49 16.32
N ARG A 552 -10.19 -7.06 15.36
CA ARG A 552 -10.50 -6.93 13.92
C ARG A 552 -11.82 -7.62 13.64
N ARG A 553 -12.73 -6.99 12.91
CA ARG A 553 -14.07 -7.55 12.66
C ARG A 553 -14.15 -8.07 11.22
N SER A 554 -14.69 -9.28 11.09
CA SER A 554 -15.06 -9.83 9.77
C SER A 554 -16.26 -9.04 9.22
N PRO A 555 -16.26 -8.69 7.92
CA PRO A 555 -17.42 -8.08 7.29
C PRO A 555 -18.51 -9.13 7.05
N PHE A 556 -18.12 -10.41 6.96
CA PHE A 556 -19.02 -11.54 6.74
C PHE A 556 -19.74 -11.92 8.03
N ARG A 557 -20.95 -12.45 7.89
CA ARG A 557 -21.54 -13.35 8.88
C ARG A 557 -20.70 -14.62 8.87
N LEU A 558 -19.71 -14.71 9.74
CA LEU A 558 -18.67 -15.74 9.70
C LEU A 558 -18.99 -16.92 10.60
N LEU A 559 -18.94 -18.14 10.05
CA LEU A 559 -18.80 -19.38 10.82
C LEU A 559 -17.36 -19.89 10.70
N PHE A 560 -16.56 -19.69 11.75
CA PHE A 560 -15.14 -20.03 11.75
C PHE A 560 -14.88 -21.34 12.52
N LEU A 561 -14.54 -22.40 11.81
CA LEU A 561 -14.34 -23.75 12.31
C LEU A 561 -12.86 -24.14 12.24
N GLY A 562 -12.32 -24.70 13.32
CA GLY A 562 -10.95 -25.19 13.41
C GLY A 562 -10.89 -26.65 13.80
N LEU A 563 -10.12 -27.46 13.07
CA LEU A 563 -9.84 -28.85 13.44
C LEU A 563 -8.52 -28.92 14.20
N THR A 564 -8.51 -29.59 15.35
CA THR A 564 -7.31 -29.90 16.13
C THR A 564 -7.19 -31.42 16.33
N MET A 565 -6.00 -31.91 16.65
CA MET A 565 -5.76 -33.33 16.95
C MET A 565 -4.63 -33.43 17.96
N GLU A 566 -4.61 -34.53 18.73
CA GLU A 566 -3.48 -34.85 19.59
C GLU A 566 -2.17 -34.90 18.77
N ARG A 567 -1.10 -34.34 19.35
CA ARG A 567 0.15 -34.03 18.64
C ARG A 567 0.84 -35.29 18.10
N SER A 568 0.92 -36.37 18.89
CA SER A 568 1.56 -37.61 18.48
C SER A 568 0.83 -38.26 17.29
N ARG A 569 -0.51 -38.22 17.29
CA ARG A 569 -1.35 -38.71 16.20
C ARG A 569 -1.22 -37.86 14.95
N LEU A 570 -1.24 -36.54 15.10
CA LEU A 570 -1.01 -35.63 13.99
C LEU A 570 0.35 -35.88 13.34
N TYR A 571 1.40 -36.10 14.14
CA TYR A 571 2.74 -36.38 13.63
C TYR A 571 2.82 -37.71 12.91
N ARG A 572 2.19 -38.77 13.42
CA ARG A 572 2.10 -40.06 12.72
C ARG A 572 1.39 -39.94 11.37
N ARG A 573 0.28 -39.20 11.31
CA ARG A 573 -0.44 -38.94 10.05
C ARG A 573 0.40 -38.15 9.05
N ILE A 574 1.16 -37.17 9.54
CA ILE A 574 2.09 -36.40 8.70
C ILE A 574 3.16 -37.32 8.10
N GLU A 575 3.76 -38.19 8.90
CA GLU A 575 4.78 -39.12 8.40
C GLU A 575 4.21 -40.08 7.35
N ALA A 576 3.09 -40.73 7.67
CA ALA A 576 2.42 -41.65 6.75
C ALA A 576 2.03 -40.96 5.43
N ARG A 577 1.53 -39.72 5.51
CA ARG A 577 1.22 -38.93 4.32
C ARG A 577 2.46 -38.63 3.47
N VAL A 578 3.58 -38.27 4.09
CA VAL A 578 4.82 -38.03 3.33
C VAL A 578 5.27 -39.31 2.63
N ASP A 579 5.21 -40.45 3.31
CA ASP A 579 5.55 -41.75 2.72
C ASP A 579 4.61 -42.08 1.55
N GLU A 580 3.31 -41.83 1.70
CA GLU A 580 2.32 -41.99 0.64
C GLU A 580 2.59 -41.06 -0.56
N GLN A 581 2.95 -39.80 -0.33
CA GLN A 581 3.28 -38.85 -1.39
C GLN A 581 4.50 -39.32 -2.19
N ILE A 582 5.53 -39.83 -1.53
CA ILE A 582 6.70 -40.41 -2.20
C ILE A 582 6.29 -41.63 -3.03
N ALA A 583 5.49 -42.54 -2.46
CA ALA A 583 4.99 -43.72 -3.16
C ALA A 583 4.11 -43.38 -4.38
N ARG A 584 3.38 -42.26 -4.32
CA ARG A 584 2.54 -41.73 -5.41
C ARG A 584 3.31 -40.97 -6.49
N GLY A 585 4.64 -40.87 -6.36
CA GLY A 585 5.50 -40.29 -7.38
C GLY A 585 5.79 -38.80 -7.18
N LEU A 586 5.89 -38.32 -5.94
CA LEU A 586 6.29 -36.93 -5.66
C LEU A 586 7.68 -36.60 -6.23
N LEU A 587 8.61 -37.56 -6.24
CA LEU A 587 9.93 -37.34 -6.82
C LEU A 587 9.85 -37.13 -8.34
N GLU A 588 9.02 -37.91 -9.02
CA GLU A 588 8.74 -37.80 -10.45
C GLU A 588 8.05 -36.48 -10.78
N GLU A 589 7.12 -36.02 -9.95
CA GLU A 589 6.48 -34.70 -10.06
C GLU A 589 7.53 -33.57 -9.99
N VAL A 590 8.47 -33.65 -9.04
CA VAL A 590 9.57 -32.67 -8.91
C VAL A 590 10.51 -32.71 -10.12
N ARG A 591 10.85 -33.91 -10.61
CA ARG A 591 11.67 -34.07 -11.84
C ARG A 591 10.98 -33.42 -13.04
N ALA A 592 9.70 -33.70 -13.25
CA ALA A 592 8.95 -33.17 -14.37
C ALA A 592 8.87 -31.63 -14.35
N LEU A 593 8.74 -31.01 -13.17
CA LEU A 593 8.76 -29.56 -13.03
C LEU A 593 10.13 -28.95 -13.40
N LEU A 594 11.23 -29.58 -12.96
CA LEU A 594 12.58 -29.15 -13.31
C LEU A 594 12.86 -29.30 -14.82
N GLU A 595 12.46 -30.43 -15.41
CA GLU A 595 12.57 -30.69 -16.86
C GLU A 595 11.73 -29.70 -17.68
N ALA A 596 10.57 -29.29 -17.16
CA ALA A 596 9.73 -28.25 -17.77
C ALA A 596 10.32 -26.82 -17.63
N GLY A 597 11.52 -26.67 -17.07
CA GLY A 597 12.21 -25.39 -16.92
C GLY A 597 11.66 -24.50 -15.82
N VAL A 598 11.04 -25.08 -14.78
CA VAL A 598 10.67 -24.33 -13.57
C VAL A 598 11.95 -24.07 -12.77
N ASP A 599 12.22 -22.80 -12.50
CA ASP A 599 13.38 -22.37 -11.72
C ASP A 599 13.32 -22.96 -10.29
N GLU A 600 14.44 -23.49 -9.79
CA GLU A 600 14.55 -24.05 -8.44
C GLU A 600 14.23 -23.02 -7.35
N GLU A 601 14.51 -21.73 -7.62
CA GLU A 601 14.21 -20.62 -6.72
C GLU A 601 12.75 -20.13 -6.83
N ALA A 602 11.98 -20.65 -7.80
CA ALA A 602 10.58 -20.30 -7.98
C ALA A 602 9.78 -20.62 -6.72
N THR A 603 8.74 -19.81 -6.47
CA THR A 603 7.89 -19.97 -5.28
C THR A 603 7.27 -21.37 -5.19
N ALA A 604 6.95 -21.96 -6.35
CA ALA A 604 6.50 -23.34 -6.49
C ALA A 604 7.51 -24.36 -5.96
N LEU A 605 8.75 -24.38 -6.46
CA LEU A 605 9.76 -25.36 -6.05
C LEU A 605 10.34 -25.11 -4.66
N GLN A 606 10.20 -23.90 -4.12
CA GLN A 606 10.50 -23.62 -2.72
C GLN A 606 9.46 -24.16 -1.72
N ALA A 607 8.37 -24.77 -2.21
CA ALA A 607 7.37 -25.43 -1.38
C ALA A 607 7.96 -26.61 -0.59
N LEU A 608 7.38 -26.88 0.58
CA LEU A 608 7.74 -28.02 1.40
C LEU A 608 7.37 -29.32 0.67
N GLY A 609 8.31 -30.27 0.64
CA GLY A 609 8.20 -31.50 -0.16
C GLY A 609 8.97 -31.38 -1.47
N TYR A 610 8.90 -30.23 -2.14
CA TYR A 610 9.56 -29.98 -3.42
C TYR A 610 11.02 -29.58 -3.21
N LYS A 611 11.24 -28.57 -2.37
CA LYS A 611 12.57 -28.02 -2.07
C LYS A 611 13.54 -29.10 -1.58
N GLU A 612 13.06 -30.03 -0.77
CA GLU A 612 13.88 -31.10 -0.21
C GLU A 612 14.22 -32.19 -1.23
N LEU A 613 13.45 -32.33 -2.32
CA LEU A 613 13.67 -33.33 -3.36
C LEU A 613 14.49 -32.81 -4.54
N VAL A 614 14.59 -31.49 -4.74
CA VAL A 614 15.45 -30.91 -5.79
C VAL A 614 16.90 -31.44 -5.73
N PRO A 615 17.58 -31.47 -4.56
CA PRO A 615 18.93 -32.05 -4.47
C PRO A 615 18.99 -33.54 -4.79
N VAL A 616 17.90 -34.29 -4.56
CA VAL A 616 17.81 -35.72 -4.91
C VAL A 616 17.76 -35.89 -6.43
N VAL A 617 17.01 -35.02 -7.12
CA VAL A 617 16.96 -35.02 -8.59
C VAL A 617 18.31 -34.66 -9.19
N ARG A 618 19.08 -33.77 -8.54
CA ARG A 618 20.44 -33.39 -8.95
C ARG A 618 21.52 -34.43 -8.61
N GLY A 619 21.19 -35.46 -7.84
CA GLY A 619 22.17 -36.46 -7.38
C GLY A 619 23.06 -35.98 -6.22
N GLU A 620 22.70 -34.88 -5.57
CA GLU A 620 23.44 -34.23 -4.48
C GLU A 620 23.04 -34.74 -3.10
N ALA A 621 21.89 -35.42 -2.98
CA ALA A 621 21.38 -35.99 -1.73
C ALA A 621 20.65 -37.32 -1.95
N THR A 622 20.52 -38.12 -0.88
CA THR A 622 19.75 -39.36 -0.91
C THR A 622 18.26 -39.10 -0.70
N LEU A 623 17.41 -39.94 -1.30
CA LEU A 623 15.96 -39.88 -1.10
C LEU A 623 15.58 -40.05 0.38
N GLU A 624 16.24 -40.98 1.08
CA GLU A 624 16.00 -41.22 2.51
C GLU A 624 16.25 -39.99 3.38
N GLU A 625 17.34 -39.26 3.09
CA GLU A 625 17.64 -38.01 3.80
C GLU A 625 16.61 -36.93 3.50
N ALA A 626 16.23 -36.76 2.23
CA ALA A 626 15.20 -35.81 1.82
C ALA A 626 13.86 -36.12 2.52
N VAL A 627 13.42 -37.37 2.53
CA VAL A 627 12.18 -37.80 3.21
C VAL A 627 12.22 -37.50 4.70
N ARG A 628 13.34 -37.78 5.39
CA ARG A 628 13.51 -37.40 6.80
C ARG A 628 13.38 -35.89 7.01
N ARG A 629 13.96 -35.08 6.13
CA ARG A 629 13.86 -33.61 6.16
C ARG A 629 12.42 -33.14 5.92
N ILE A 630 11.71 -33.71 4.95
CA ILE A 630 10.30 -33.40 4.65
C ILE A 630 9.42 -33.68 5.87
N LYS A 631 9.52 -34.89 6.45
CA LYS A 631 8.76 -35.28 7.65
C LYS A 631 8.96 -34.29 8.80
N ARG A 632 10.23 -33.98 9.13
CA ARG A 632 10.58 -33.02 10.19
C ARG A 632 9.99 -31.64 9.92
N ARG A 633 10.20 -31.09 8.72
CA ARG A 633 9.75 -29.74 8.36
C ARG A 633 8.22 -29.65 8.29
N THR A 634 7.53 -30.71 7.85
CA THR A 634 6.06 -30.75 7.81
C THR A 634 5.47 -30.70 9.21
N LYS A 635 6.05 -31.42 10.18
CA LYS A 635 5.64 -31.36 11.59
C LYS A 635 5.82 -29.96 12.18
N GLN A 636 6.93 -29.30 11.86
CA GLN A 636 7.19 -27.92 12.28
C GLN A 636 6.20 -26.95 11.64
N TYR A 637 5.87 -27.13 10.35
CA TYR A 637 4.87 -26.33 9.65
C TYR A 637 3.48 -26.50 10.28
N ALA A 638 3.06 -27.73 10.58
CA ALA A 638 1.81 -28.02 11.27
C ALA A 638 1.73 -27.35 12.66
N LYS A 639 2.83 -27.36 13.43
CA LYS A 639 2.92 -26.63 14.72
C LYS A 639 2.68 -25.14 14.50
N ARG A 640 3.34 -24.52 13.52
CA ARG A 640 3.17 -23.09 13.20
C ARG A 640 1.75 -22.74 12.77
N GLN A 641 1.11 -23.60 11.97
CA GLN A 641 -0.30 -23.42 11.58
C GLN A 641 -1.23 -23.40 12.81
N LEU A 642 -1.08 -24.36 13.71
CA LEU A 642 -1.86 -24.41 14.95
C LEU A 642 -1.64 -23.17 15.82
N SER A 643 -0.39 -22.78 16.05
CA SER A 643 -0.07 -21.56 16.80
C SER A 643 -0.72 -20.32 16.20
N TRP A 644 -0.69 -20.18 14.86
CA TRP A 644 -1.32 -19.07 14.16
C TRP A 644 -2.83 -19.03 14.37
N PHE A 645 -3.52 -20.15 14.10
CA PHE A 645 -4.97 -20.19 14.18
C PHE A 645 -5.49 -20.09 15.62
N ARG A 646 -4.75 -20.60 16.62
CA ARG A 646 -5.15 -20.48 18.04
C ARG A 646 -5.12 -19.04 18.56
N ALA A 647 -4.34 -18.17 17.92
CA ALA A 647 -4.33 -16.74 18.23
C ALA A 647 -5.57 -15.99 17.69
N LEU A 648 -6.39 -16.63 16.85
CA LEU A 648 -7.60 -16.02 16.30
C LEU A 648 -8.78 -16.24 17.27
N PRO A 649 -9.45 -15.16 17.75
CA PRO A 649 -10.41 -15.25 18.83
C PRO A 649 -11.76 -15.88 18.45
N ASP A 650 -12.07 -15.98 17.16
CA ASP A 650 -13.41 -16.37 16.68
C ASP A 650 -13.47 -17.82 16.16
N VAL A 651 -12.36 -18.57 16.22
CA VAL A 651 -12.28 -19.96 15.75
C VAL A 651 -12.87 -20.92 16.79
N ARG A 652 -13.90 -21.68 16.38
CA ARG A 652 -14.46 -22.78 17.17
C ARG A 652 -13.67 -24.06 16.90
N TRP A 653 -13.02 -24.60 17.93
CA TRP A 653 -12.12 -25.74 17.80
C TRP A 653 -12.81 -27.08 18.06
N PHE A 654 -12.55 -28.04 17.18
CA PHE A 654 -13.10 -29.39 17.23
C PHE A 654 -11.97 -30.42 17.24
N PRO A 655 -11.91 -31.32 18.23
CA PRO A 655 -10.96 -32.41 18.21
C PRO A 655 -11.32 -33.42 17.11
N TRP A 656 -10.34 -33.82 16.32
CA TRP A 656 -10.52 -34.71 15.16
C TRP A 656 -9.86 -36.08 15.32
N ASP A 657 -9.48 -36.37 16.56
CA ASP A 657 -9.09 -37.67 17.08
C ASP A 657 -10.19 -38.70 16.86
N GLU A 658 -9.82 -39.93 16.52
CA GLU A 658 -10.75 -40.98 16.06
C GLU A 658 -11.89 -41.24 17.05
N GLU A 659 -11.62 -41.18 18.35
CA GLU A 659 -12.58 -41.47 19.41
C GLU A 659 -13.66 -40.40 19.57
N VAL A 660 -13.36 -39.15 19.23
CA VAL A 660 -14.26 -37.99 19.39
C VAL A 660 -14.65 -37.34 18.06
N ARG A 661 -14.13 -37.89 16.94
CA ARG A 661 -14.34 -37.36 15.60
C ARG A 661 -15.81 -37.36 15.23
N GLU A 662 -16.53 -38.43 15.54
CA GLU A 662 -17.93 -38.55 15.13
C GLU A 662 -18.83 -37.55 15.88
N ASP A 663 -18.57 -37.29 17.16
CA ASP A 663 -19.30 -36.29 17.92
C ASP A 663 -18.98 -34.87 17.45
N SER A 664 -17.69 -34.57 17.24
CA SER A 664 -17.25 -33.30 16.65
C SER A 664 -17.84 -33.09 15.26
N ARG A 665 -17.91 -34.16 14.45
CA ARG A 665 -18.52 -34.14 13.12
C ARG A 665 -20.01 -33.81 13.21
N LYS A 666 -20.77 -34.48 14.07
CA LYS A 666 -22.20 -34.17 14.27
C LYS A 666 -22.42 -32.71 14.67
N GLU A 667 -21.60 -32.20 15.58
CA GLU A 667 -21.68 -30.80 16.02
C GLU A 667 -21.39 -29.82 14.87
N ILE A 668 -20.32 -30.06 14.10
CA ILE A 668 -20.00 -29.26 12.91
C ILE A 668 -21.16 -29.27 11.91
N PHE A 669 -21.73 -30.43 11.61
CA PHE A 669 -22.88 -30.53 10.69
C PHE A 669 -24.10 -29.79 11.21
N ALA A 670 -24.38 -29.83 12.52
CA ALA A 670 -25.47 -29.08 13.13
C ALA A 670 -25.25 -27.56 13.02
N LEU A 671 -24.01 -27.09 13.26
CA LEU A 671 -23.64 -25.68 13.12
C LEU A 671 -23.77 -25.20 11.67
N VAL A 672 -23.27 -25.98 10.70
CA VAL A 672 -23.38 -25.64 9.27
C VAL A 672 -24.83 -25.67 8.81
N ALA A 673 -25.64 -26.63 9.27
CA ALA A 673 -27.07 -26.68 8.98
C ALA A 673 -27.81 -25.45 9.54
N GLY A 674 -27.55 -25.08 10.79
CA GLY A 674 -28.14 -23.89 11.41
C GLY A 674 -27.75 -22.61 10.67
N PHE A 675 -26.48 -22.50 10.29
CA PHE A 675 -25.95 -21.35 9.55
C PHE A 675 -26.54 -21.24 8.13
N SER A 676 -26.79 -22.36 7.46
CA SER A 676 -27.38 -22.40 6.11
C SER A 676 -28.87 -22.08 6.10
N ARG A 677 -29.61 -22.44 7.17
CA ARG A 677 -31.07 -22.21 7.26
C ARG A 677 -31.46 -20.75 7.49
N THR A 678 -30.58 -19.93 8.06
CA THR A 678 -30.87 -18.50 8.31
C THR A 678 -31.13 -17.71 7.03
N GLU A 679 -30.78 -18.22 5.84
CA GLU A 679 -31.04 -17.54 4.56
C GLU A 679 -32.37 -17.93 3.92
N ALA A 680 -32.89 -19.11 4.22
CA ALA A 680 -34.15 -19.58 3.64
C ALA A 680 -35.39 -18.81 4.15
N ASN A 681 -35.27 -18.09 5.27
CA ASN A 681 -36.34 -17.27 5.86
C ASN A 681 -36.20 -15.76 5.58
N SER A 682 -35.20 -15.33 4.81
CA SER A 682 -34.96 -13.91 4.47
C SER A 682 -35.16 -13.59 2.97
N THR A 683 -35.73 -14.54 2.23
CA THR A 683 -36.30 -14.34 0.89
C THR A 683 -37.81 -14.47 1.00
#